data_AF-A0A4T0CFR7-F1
#
_entry.id   AF-A0A4T0CFR7-F1
#
_cell.length_a   1.000
_cell.length_b   1.000
_cell.length_c   1.000
_cell.angle_alpha   90.00
_cell.angle_beta   90.00
_cell.angle_gamma   90.00
#
_symmetry.space_group_name_H-M   'P 1'
#
loop_
_entity.id
_entity.type
_entity.pdbx_description
1 polymer ?
#
loop_
_entity_poly.entity_id
_entity_poly.type
_entity_poly.pdbx_seq_one_letter_code
_entity_poly.pdbx_strand_id
1 'polypeptide(L)'
;MPQSTLVIFSALAGLSAAASVQSLAEVCTVENVQAALPANNTLLGIEPIASSVTANAVVNATTSGSGMMRRSTSAGTLTYCNVTVTYTHTGKDDKVVVQYAFPQPSDFQKRFYVAGGFAYELPSSTTGGLTYGAIGGITDAGYDAFTTSYDAVNLKGNGSINWDATYMFAYQGIGEMTSMGKAMANPFYGNNNGTKIYTYFEGCSDGGRQGMSQVQRWGEEYDGAVIGAPAMRYAQQQVGHLTSVAVEHTMDHYPPPCSMAKIVNATIAACDPLDGRTDGVISRTDLCKLHFDLDTLVGESYYCAATTSSSLGFGFGKRDAVAGSSTSTTPAQNGTVTAADVAVVKGIYNGLHNLKGERAYISCQFDRMKQWTDERMGKEIKTAASDEFKALELEMQLRHEGMERLQRSMTTYVKSLSKTKEAEDKEKTLPIAYLGATMASHGDDFEPDSEFGQCLSTLGRANERIARMQESYVSNATNSWLESVERSLAQMKEYQTARKRLETRRLAYDTSMNKLQKAKKDDFTLEESARSQKAKYDESSDDVQRRMLDIKEAEVDSINDLSTFLDAELAYYDRAREILMQCKKDWPATSAGAGSGLAIPGGRRVPRSRSNTGASASFRQIDEDGPVTDFRPPIRARAPSGTNSPRRELPGFDLPTRPSARFEGPSSLNSRDASPVAMPRLSRVPTDSSLSLRQGLRPSKRNDSANSDVFGDQDDYAMDNDRYADERSASPASYNAPPSFSRSASWSQQSQDGGARKLAPPPPPSRAKKPPPPPPMKRSALSSSDVPRQY
;
A
#
# COMPACT_ATOMS: atom_id res chain seq x y z
N MET A 1 47.49 -4.62 -50.44
CA MET A 1 47.03 -6.02 -50.30
C MET A 1 48.23 -6.88 -50.65
N PRO A 2 48.74 -7.74 -49.75
CA PRO A 2 47.98 -8.75 -49.01
C PRO A 2 47.55 -8.32 -47.59
N GLN A 3 46.85 -9.22 -46.88
CA GLN A 3 46.69 -9.21 -45.43
C GLN A 3 47.32 -10.49 -44.86
N SER A 4 48.01 -10.35 -43.72
CA SER A 4 48.71 -11.45 -43.05
C SER A 4 47.82 -12.15 -42.02
N THR A 5 48.21 -13.37 -41.66
CA THR A 5 47.70 -14.14 -40.52
C THR A 5 47.69 -13.34 -39.22
N LEU A 6 46.65 -13.51 -38.42
CA LEU A 6 46.59 -13.03 -37.04
C LEU A 6 46.05 -14.17 -36.14
N VAL A 7 46.90 -14.63 -35.22
CA VAL A 7 46.59 -15.72 -34.30
C VAL A 7 45.93 -15.15 -33.04
N ILE A 8 44.76 -15.66 -32.67
CA ILE A 8 44.10 -15.29 -31.41
C ILE A 8 44.37 -16.39 -30.38
N PHE A 9 45.26 -16.11 -29.43
CA PHE A 9 45.27 -16.79 -28.14
C PHE A 9 44.24 -16.11 -27.22
N SER A 10 43.40 -16.89 -26.55
CA SER A 10 42.50 -16.40 -25.50
C SER A 10 42.19 -17.53 -24.52
N ALA A 11 43.07 -17.72 -23.54
CA ALA A 11 42.84 -18.65 -22.44
C ALA A 11 41.96 -17.99 -21.38
N LEU A 12 40.78 -18.56 -21.13
CA LEU A 12 39.85 -18.10 -20.09
C LEU A 12 40.35 -18.54 -18.69
N ALA A 13 40.98 -17.62 -17.96
CA ALA A 13 41.28 -17.79 -16.55
C ALA A 13 40.06 -17.36 -15.69
N GLY A 14 39.07 -18.25 -15.59
CA GLY A 14 37.90 -18.04 -14.73
C GLY A 14 38.23 -18.24 -13.26
N LEU A 15 38.65 -17.18 -12.56
CA LEU A 15 38.70 -17.19 -11.09
C LEU A 15 37.28 -16.98 -10.54
N SER A 16 36.72 -18.03 -9.93
CA SER A 16 35.52 -17.92 -9.11
C SER A 16 35.82 -17.09 -7.87
N ALA A 17 35.40 -15.82 -7.86
CA ALA A 17 35.46 -14.98 -6.68
C ALA A 17 34.49 -15.51 -5.62
N ALA A 18 35.01 -16.25 -4.64
CA ALA A 18 34.26 -16.57 -3.44
C ALA A 18 33.98 -15.26 -2.69
N ALA A 19 32.70 -14.95 -2.43
CA ALA A 19 32.31 -13.76 -1.71
C ALA A 19 32.74 -13.88 -0.24
N SER A 20 33.91 -13.31 0.08
CA SER A 20 34.34 -13.12 1.46
C SER A 20 33.35 -12.21 2.19
N VAL A 21 32.79 -12.66 3.31
CA VAL A 21 31.99 -11.80 4.19
C VAL A 21 32.92 -10.76 4.80
N GLN A 22 32.91 -9.56 4.22
CA GLN A 22 33.80 -8.47 4.64
C GLN A 22 33.45 -8.02 6.06
N SER A 23 34.46 -7.78 6.89
CA SER A 23 34.24 -7.22 8.22
C SER A 23 33.96 -5.72 8.16
N LEU A 24 33.30 -5.16 9.19
CA LEU A 24 33.07 -3.71 9.26
C LEU A 24 34.39 -2.91 9.22
N ALA A 25 35.47 -3.46 9.78
CA ALA A 25 36.79 -2.84 9.78
C ALA A 25 37.46 -2.83 8.39
N GLU A 26 37.07 -3.73 7.48
CA GLU A 26 37.53 -3.73 6.09
C GLU A 26 36.76 -2.70 5.24
N VAL A 27 35.42 -2.65 5.34
CA VAL A 27 34.62 -1.72 4.52
C VAL A 27 34.69 -0.27 5.01
N CYS A 28 34.84 -0.05 6.33
CA CYS A 28 34.81 1.28 6.94
C CYS A 28 36.19 1.97 6.94
N THR A 29 36.81 2.09 5.76
CA THR A 29 38.05 2.85 5.54
C THR A 29 37.79 4.06 4.65
N VAL A 30 38.64 5.09 4.75
CA VAL A 30 38.50 6.29 3.91
C VAL A 30 38.71 5.93 2.44
N GLU A 31 39.64 5.03 2.17
CA GLU A 31 40.00 4.53 0.84
C GLU A 31 38.83 3.77 0.18
N ASN A 32 38.16 2.87 0.91
CA ASN A 32 37.02 2.13 0.37
C ASN A 32 35.79 3.03 0.19
N VAL A 33 35.55 3.99 1.08
CA VAL A 33 34.48 4.97 0.90
C VAL A 33 34.76 5.93 -0.27
N GLN A 34 36.01 6.35 -0.47
CA GLN A 34 36.43 7.12 -1.66
C GLN A 34 36.25 6.31 -2.95
N ALA A 35 36.61 5.03 -2.96
CA ALA A 35 36.38 4.13 -4.10
C ALA A 35 34.87 3.84 -4.34
N ALA A 36 34.02 4.00 -3.32
CA ALA A 36 32.57 3.87 -3.42
C ALA A 36 31.85 5.14 -3.91
N LEU A 37 32.52 6.29 -4.02
CA LEU A 37 31.90 7.53 -4.51
C LEU A 37 31.50 7.41 -5.99
N PRO A 38 30.34 7.94 -6.40
CA PRO A 38 30.02 8.07 -7.82
C PRO A 38 30.98 9.06 -8.49
N ALA A 39 31.56 8.68 -9.63
CA ALA A 39 32.46 9.55 -10.39
C ALA A 39 31.75 10.81 -10.90
N ASN A 40 32.47 11.93 -11.04
CA ASN A 40 31.90 13.20 -11.51
C ASN A 40 31.13 13.01 -12.83
N ASN A 41 29.96 13.65 -12.96
CA ASN A 41 28.98 13.49 -14.03
C ASN A 41 28.17 12.17 -14.04
N THR A 42 28.39 11.24 -13.09
CA THR A 42 27.50 10.07 -12.91
C THR A 42 26.14 10.51 -12.34
N LEU A 43 26.16 11.47 -11.43
CA LEU A 43 24.98 12.17 -10.91
C LEU A 43 24.93 13.56 -11.55
N LEU A 44 23.77 13.96 -12.06
CA LEU A 44 23.64 15.20 -12.84
C LEU A 44 23.75 16.43 -11.93
N GLY A 45 24.82 17.20 -12.08
CA GLY A 45 25.04 18.44 -11.35
C GLY A 45 25.61 18.28 -9.94
N ILE A 46 25.98 17.06 -9.52
CA ILE A 46 26.60 16.75 -8.22
C ILE A 46 28.05 16.32 -8.45
N GLU A 47 28.99 16.97 -7.76
CA GLU A 47 30.41 16.63 -7.83
C GLU A 47 30.96 16.31 -6.41
N PRO A 48 31.13 15.01 -6.08
CA PRO A 48 31.65 14.60 -4.77
C PRO A 48 33.13 14.97 -4.59
N ILE A 49 33.44 15.58 -3.44
CA ILE A 49 34.80 16.01 -3.10
C ILE A 49 35.49 14.85 -2.37
N ALA A 50 36.19 13.97 -3.10
CA ALA A 50 36.82 12.77 -2.51
C ALA A 50 37.77 13.06 -1.33
N SER A 51 38.44 14.22 -1.33
CA SER A 51 39.31 14.67 -0.22
C SER A 51 38.57 15.14 1.04
N SER A 52 37.24 15.22 1.01
CA SER A 52 36.39 15.51 2.18
C SER A 52 35.91 14.28 2.94
N VAL A 53 36.13 13.08 2.38
CA VAL A 53 35.62 11.82 2.94
C VAL A 53 36.20 11.55 4.32
N THR A 54 35.34 11.24 5.28
CA THR A 54 35.72 10.59 6.52
C THR A 54 34.88 9.34 6.76
N ALA A 55 35.49 8.30 7.33
CA ALA A 55 34.87 7.04 7.68
C ALA A 55 35.31 6.64 9.10
N ASN A 56 34.35 6.31 9.96
CA ASN A 56 34.61 5.95 11.36
C ASN A 56 33.72 4.77 11.77
N ALA A 57 34.33 3.64 12.14
CA ALA A 57 33.58 2.48 12.63
C ALA A 57 33.06 2.73 14.05
N VAL A 58 31.74 2.72 14.21
CA VAL A 58 31.04 2.83 15.49
C VAL A 58 30.57 1.44 15.90
N VAL A 59 30.95 1.00 17.10
CA VAL A 59 30.67 -0.35 17.60
C VAL A 59 29.93 -0.26 18.93
N ASN A 60 28.89 -1.07 19.11
CA ASN A 60 28.08 -1.13 20.32
C ASN A 60 27.43 0.20 20.76
N ALA A 61 27.03 1.04 19.81
CA ALA A 61 26.31 2.26 20.11
C ALA A 61 24.91 1.97 20.68
N THR A 62 24.63 2.45 21.89
CA THR A 62 23.28 2.53 22.45
C THR A 62 22.60 3.81 21.98
N THR A 63 21.69 3.71 21.02
CA THR A 63 20.88 4.85 20.56
C THR A 63 19.53 4.91 21.26
N SER A 64 19.17 6.08 21.81
CA SER A 64 17.76 6.45 21.96
C SER A 64 17.17 6.63 20.56
N GLY A 65 16.28 5.73 20.14
CA GLY A 65 15.79 5.68 18.76
C GLY A 65 14.94 6.90 18.38
N SER A 66 15.51 7.82 17.60
CA SER A 66 14.80 8.99 17.06
C SER A 66 14.01 8.64 15.80
N GLY A 67 12.74 8.27 15.98
CA GLY A 67 11.77 8.06 14.91
C GLY A 67 10.35 8.26 15.42
N MET A 68 9.44 8.81 14.60
CA MET A 68 8.10 9.20 15.06
C MET A 68 7.19 8.02 15.42
N MET A 69 7.50 6.81 14.96
CA MET A 69 6.84 5.57 15.39
C MET A 69 7.80 4.58 16.05
N ARG A 70 8.06 4.72 17.36
CA ARG A 70 8.46 3.55 18.17
C ARG A 70 7.85 3.51 19.57
N ARG A 71 6.98 2.51 19.77
CA ARG A 71 6.50 2.04 21.09
C ARG A 71 7.25 0.77 21.53
N SER A 72 8.55 0.70 21.27
CA SER A 72 9.39 -0.46 21.58
C SER A 72 10.77 -0.06 22.07
N THR A 73 11.05 -0.40 23.33
CA THR A 73 12.26 -0.05 24.10
C THR A 73 13.35 -1.12 24.04
N SER A 74 13.43 -1.89 22.95
CA SER A 74 14.51 -2.85 22.72
C SER A 74 15.83 -2.11 22.40
N ALA A 75 16.60 -1.80 23.44
CA ALA A 75 17.92 -1.18 23.31
C ALA A 75 18.95 -2.20 22.75
N GLY A 76 18.95 -2.37 21.43
CA GLY A 76 19.99 -3.12 20.73
C GLY A 76 21.27 -2.30 20.62
N THR A 77 22.42 -2.97 20.74
CA THR A 77 23.74 -2.43 20.38
C THR A 77 23.84 -2.30 18.87
N LEU A 78 23.98 -1.07 18.35
CA LEU A 78 24.14 -0.81 16.92
C LEU A 78 25.63 -0.71 16.56
N THR A 79 26.01 -1.36 15.47
CA THR A 79 27.37 -1.37 14.94
C THR A 79 27.33 -1.02 13.45
N TYR A 80 28.02 0.06 13.06
CA TYR A 80 27.87 0.71 11.75
C TYR A 80 29.08 1.58 11.39
N CYS A 81 29.29 1.84 10.10
CA CYS A 81 30.23 2.85 9.63
C CYS A 81 29.54 4.21 9.57
N ASN A 82 30.05 5.19 10.32
CA ASN A 82 29.67 6.59 10.16
C ASN A 82 30.54 7.22 9.06
N VAL A 83 29.90 7.69 7.99
CA VAL A 83 30.55 8.23 6.79
C VAL A 83 30.11 9.67 6.59
N THR A 84 31.05 10.59 6.40
CA THR A 84 30.76 11.97 5.98
C THR A 84 31.36 12.24 4.60
N VAL A 85 30.60 12.89 3.72
CA VAL A 85 31.02 13.30 2.38
C VAL A 85 30.56 14.74 2.12
N THR A 86 31.38 15.56 1.47
CA THR A 86 30.96 16.86 0.91
C THR A 86 30.86 16.77 -0.62
N TYR A 87 29.85 17.40 -1.19
CA TYR A 87 29.78 17.68 -2.64
C TYR A 87 29.63 19.18 -2.92
N THR A 88 29.92 19.56 -4.16
CA THR A 88 29.64 20.88 -4.75
C THR A 88 28.66 20.68 -5.91
N HIS A 89 27.83 21.67 -6.24
CA HIS A 89 27.07 21.60 -7.48
C HIS A 89 27.93 22.02 -8.67
N THR A 90 27.75 21.40 -9.83
CA THR A 90 28.47 21.77 -11.06
C THR A 90 28.25 23.24 -11.41
N GLY A 91 29.31 24.04 -11.37
CA GLY A 91 29.26 25.48 -11.67
C GLY A 91 28.74 26.37 -10.54
N LYS A 92 28.58 25.85 -9.31
CA LYS A 92 28.50 26.64 -8.09
C LYS A 92 29.74 26.37 -7.22
N ASP A 93 30.24 27.39 -6.53
CA ASP A 93 31.28 27.24 -5.49
C ASP A 93 30.65 26.95 -4.11
N ASP A 94 29.60 26.12 -4.06
CA ASP A 94 28.92 25.76 -2.82
C ASP A 94 29.42 24.44 -2.22
N LYS A 95 29.02 24.14 -0.98
CA LYS A 95 29.39 22.90 -0.29
C LYS A 95 28.20 22.38 0.48
N VAL A 96 27.84 21.13 0.23
CA VAL A 96 26.78 20.41 0.93
C VAL A 96 27.40 19.20 1.58
N VAL A 97 27.25 19.09 2.90
CA VAL A 97 27.74 17.97 3.70
C VAL A 97 26.61 16.97 3.93
N VAL A 98 26.87 15.72 3.60
CA VAL A 98 25.99 14.60 3.94
C VAL A 98 26.68 13.63 4.88
N GLN A 99 25.90 13.02 5.77
CA GLN A 99 26.36 11.96 6.66
C GLN A 99 25.50 10.71 6.45
N TYR A 100 26.13 9.54 6.50
CA TYR A 100 25.48 8.24 6.37
C TYR A 100 25.89 7.29 7.49
N ALA A 101 24.96 6.45 7.94
CA ALA A 101 25.24 5.29 8.76
C ALA A 101 25.05 4.02 7.93
N PHE A 102 26.13 3.40 7.49
CA PHE A 102 26.10 2.10 6.82
C PHE A 102 26.15 0.98 7.89
N PRO A 103 25.12 0.13 8.06
CA PRO A 103 25.15 -0.96 9.04
C PRO A 103 26.32 -1.93 8.83
N GLN A 104 26.62 -2.75 9.85
CA GLN A 104 27.56 -3.86 9.70
C GLN A 104 27.17 -4.76 8.50
N PRO A 105 28.12 -5.30 7.70
CA PRO A 105 27.78 -6.08 6.50
C PRO A 105 26.88 -7.30 6.73
N SER A 106 26.89 -7.91 7.92
CA SER A 106 25.96 -8.98 8.33
C SER A 106 24.52 -8.51 8.51
N ASP A 107 24.33 -7.23 8.81
CA ASP A 107 23.07 -6.64 9.25
C ASP A 107 22.37 -5.91 8.09
N PHE A 108 23.10 -5.64 7.00
CA PHE A 108 22.60 -4.91 5.83
C PHE A 108 21.59 -5.73 5.01
N GLN A 109 20.32 -5.35 5.10
CA GLN A 109 19.19 -6.01 4.43
C GLN A 109 18.94 -5.46 3.00
N LYS A 110 19.94 -4.85 2.36
CA LYS A 110 19.83 -4.17 1.06
C LYS A 110 18.77 -3.05 1.05
N ARG A 111 18.67 -2.30 2.16
CA ARG A 111 17.70 -1.21 2.37
C ARG A 111 18.39 0.15 2.52
N PHE A 112 17.71 1.21 2.11
CA PHE A 112 18.04 2.59 2.42
C PHE A 112 16.82 3.25 3.10
N TYR A 113 17.05 4.08 4.10
CA TYR A 113 16.02 4.71 4.92
C TYR A 113 16.26 6.22 5.01
N VAL A 114 15.22 6.98 4.67
CA VAL A 114 15.20 8.45 4.73
C VAL A 114 14.16 8.87 5.76
N ALA A 115 14.61 9.50 6.84
CA ALA A 115 13.72 10.18 7.77
C ALA A 115 13.32 11.55 7.20
N GLY A 116 12.06 11.94 7.40
CA GLY A 116 11.65 13.34 7.31
C GLY A 116 11.99 14.10 8.59
N GLY A 117 12.34 15.37 8.45
CA GLY A 117 12.53 16.31 9.56
C GLY A 117 11.23 16.83 10.17
N PHE A 118 11.32 17.91 10.96
CA PHE A 118 10.20 18.47 11.70
C PHE A 118 10.17 19.99 11.62
N ALA A 119 8.98 20.59 11.47
CA ALA A 119 8.80 22.04 11.32
C ALA A 119 9.75 22.67 10.27
N TYR A 120 10.79 23.40 10.70
CA TYR A 120 11.77 24.05 9.82
C TYR A 120 13.12 23.31 9.76
N GLU A 121 13.18 22.08 10.24
CA GLU A 121 14.40 21.28 10.36
C GLU A 121 14.42 20.09 9.38
N LEU A 122 15.63 19.68 9.01
CA LEU A 122 15.90 18.45 8.26
C LEU A 122 16.19 17.30 9.24
N PRO A 123 16.16 16.01 8.81
CA PRO A 123 16.50 14.90 9.69
C PRO A 123 17.91 15.06 10.27
N SER A 124 18.03 14.89 11.59
CA SER A 124 19.27 15.10 12.36
C SER A 124 19.91 13.79 12.87
N SER A 125 19.41 12.63 12.44
CA SER A 125 19.92 11.31 12.84
C SER A 125 20.03 10.34 11.67
N THR A 126 21.25 9.83 11.44
CA THR A 126 21.52 8.76 10.48
C THR A 126 21.10 7.37 10.96
N THR A 127 20.89 7.17 12.26
CA THR A 127 20.82 5.82 12.85
C THR A 127 19.44 5.16 12.80
N GLY A 128 18.38 5.91 12.44
CA GLY A 128 16.99 5.40 12.41
C GLY A 128 16.79 4.16 11.53
N GLY A 129 17.53 4.06 10.41
CA GLY A 129 17.47 2.92 9.49
C GLY A 129 18.12 1.64 10.00
N LEU A 130 19.07 1.74 10.94
CA LEU A 130 19.94 0.61 11.31
C LEU A 130 19.16 -0.55 11.92
N THR A 131 18.11 -0.28 12.71
CA THR A 131 17.26 -1.34 13.29
C THR A 131 16.43 -2.13 12.27
N TYR A 132 16.39 -1.68 11.01
CA TYR A 132 15.77 -2.36 9.88
C TYR A 132 16.80 -2.94 8.90
N GLY A 133 18.10 -2.90 9.24
CA GLY A 133 19.19 -3.27 8.35
C GLY A 133 19.36 -2.31 7.17
N ALA A 134 18.95 -1.05 7.33
CA ALA A 134 19.00 -0.03 6.28
C ALA A 134 20.15 0.96 6.52
N ILE A 135 20.76 1.43 5.43
CA ILE A 135 21.60 2.65 5.46
C ILE A 135 20.68 3.82 5.78
N GLY A 136 21.04 4.67 6.74
CA GLY A 136 20.36 5.96 6.95
C GLY A 136 21.24 7.14 6.55
N GLY A 137 20.64 8.23 6.08
CA GLY A 137 21.35 9.43 5.63
C GLY A 137 20.73 10.74 6.14
N ILE A 138 21.56 11.77 6.28
CA ILE A 138 21.17 13.17 6.56
C ILE A 138 22.01 14.16 5.74
N THR A 139 21.54 15.40 5.62
CA THR A 139 22.17 16.47 4.82
C THR A 139 22.14 17.82 5.54
N ASP A 140 23.21 18.60 5.42
CA ASP A 140 23.30 19.98 5.92
C ASP A 140 22.62 21.01 5.00
N ALA A 141 22.17 20.56 3.82
CA ALA A 141 21.52 21.36 2.79
C ALA A 141 22.28 22.62 2.35
N GLY A 142 23.60 22.69 2.57
CA GLY A 142 24.46 23.83 2.24
C GLY A 142 24.25 25.06 3.12
N TYR A 143 23.55 24.93 4.26
CA TYR A 143 23.33 26.03 5.21
C TYR A 143 23.56 25.64 6.68
N ASP A 144 24.25 24.52 6.93
CA ASP A 144 24.41 23.88 8.25
C ASP A 144 23.06 23.48 8.90
N ALA A 145 22.22 22.78 8.15
CA ALA A 145 20.94 22.23 8.64
C ALA A 145 21.09 21.20 9.78
N PHE A 146 22.31 20.82 10.16
CA PHE A 146 22.58 20.01 11.36
C PHE A 146 22.46 20.84 12.66
N THR A 147 22.65 22.16 12.58
CA THR A 147 22.58 23.08 13.74
C THR A 147 21.58 24.22 13.56
N THR A 148 21.23 24.55 12.31
CA THR A 148 20.49 25.76 11.93
C THR A 148 19.16 25.41 11.26
N SER A 149 18.05 25.88 11.84
CA SER A 149 16.72 25.71 11.25
C SER A 149 16.52 26.60 10.02
N TYR A 150 15.72 26.14 9.05
CA TYR A 150 15.49 26.85 7.80
C TYR A 150 14.89 28.25 8.00
N ASP A 151 14.10 28.49 9.05
CA ASP A 151 13.52 29.80 9.35
C ASP A 151 14.55 30.86 9.79
N ALA A 152 15.74 30.45 10.25
CA ALA A 152 16.85 31.36 10.52
C ALA A 152 17.61 31.81 9.25
N VAL A 153 17.46 31.07 8.13
CA VAL A 153 18.24 31.29 6.89
C VAL A 153 17.38 31.49 5.64
N ASN A 154 16.05 31.46 5.75
CA ASN A 154 15.10 31.62 4.65
C ASN A 154 15.14 33.01 3.98
N LEU A 155 15.69 34.01 4.66
CA LEU A 155 15.89 35.38 4.17
C LEU A 155 17.38 35.75 4.22
N LYS A 156 17.86 36.44 3.18
CA LYS A 156 19.15 37.13 3.19
C LYS A 156 19.01 38.43 3.97
N GLY A 157 20.11 39.00 4.47
CA GLY A 157 20.10 40.21 5.33
C GLY A 157 19.51 41.49 4.71
N ASN A 158 19.15 41.47 3.43
CA ASN A 158 18.40 42.53 2.72
C ASN A 158 16.87 42.27 2.68
N GLY A 159 16.36 41.25 3.35
CA GLY A 159 14.95 40.85 3.35
C GLY A 159 14.49 40.07 2.11
N SER A 160 15.38 39.69 1.19
CA SER A 160 15.06 38.85 0.03
C SER A 160 15.15 37.35 0.35
N ILE A 161 14.33 36.53 -0.31
CA ILE A 161 14.30 35.06 -0.10
C ILE A 161 15.64 34.42 -0.47
N ASN A 162 16.13 33.55 0.41
CA ASN A 162 17.35 32.78 0.20
C ASN A 162 17.07 31.50 -0.63
N TRP A 163 16.84 31.68 -1.92
CA TRP A 163 16.35 30.62 -2.81
C TRP A 163 17.17 29.33 -2.82
N ASP A 164 18.50 29.40 -2.67
CA ASP A 164 19.36 28.21 -2.57
C ASP A 164 18.96 27.35 -1.36
N ALA A 165 18.99 27.93 -0.14
CA ALA A 165 18.53 27.23 1.07
C ALA A 165 17.05 26.81 0.97
N THR A 166 16.20 27.61 0.33
CA THR A 166 14.79 27.27 0.07
C THR A 166 14.65 26.00 -0.77
N TYR A 167 15.41 25.83 -1.85
CA TYR A 167 15.32 24.63 -2.69
C TYR A 167 15.90 23.40 -2.00
N MET A 168 17.03 23.57 -1.29
CA MET A 168 17.67 22.49 -0.52
C MET A 168 16.77 21.95 0.59
N PHE A 169 16.08 22.82 1.35
CA PHE A 169 15.07 22.44 2.34
C PHE A 169 13.76 21.90 1.71
N ALA A 170 13.34 22.43 0.56
CA ALA A 170 12.05 22.09 -0.04
C ALA A 170 12.04 20.71 -0.70
N TYR A 171 13.09 20.35 -1.45
CA TYR A 171 13.15 19.07 -2.19
C TYR A 171 14.54 18.60 -2.58
N GLN A 172 15.51 19.51 -2.72
CA GLN A 172 16.74 19.21 -3.45
C GLN A 172 17.71 18.38 -2.59
N GLY A 173 18.15 18.90 -1.44
CA GLY A 173 19.22 18.28 -0.65
C GLY A 173 18.91 16.87 -0.12
N ILE A 174 17.64 16.56 0.19
CA ILE A 174 17.22 15.20 0.58
C ILE A 174 17.34 14.23 -0.61
N GLY A 175 16.93 14.64 -1.81
CA GLY A 175 16.96 13.77 -2.98
C GLY A 175 18.39 13.49 -3.46
N GLU A 176 19.25 14.51 -3.45
CA GLU A 176 20.67 14.40 -3.79
C GLU A 176 21.43 13.51 -2.80
N MET A 177 21.14 13.64 -1.50
CA MET A 177 21.62 12.75 -0.45
C MET A 177 21.12 11.30 -0.64
N THR A 178 19.86 11.10 -1.00
CA THR A 178 19.33 9.75 -1.29
C THR A 178 20.02 9.13 -2.51
N SER A 179 20.13 9.89 -3.60
CA SER A 179 20.74 9.43 -4.85
C SER A 179 22.22 9.06 -4.67
N MET A 180 23.01 9.91 -4.00
CA MET A 180 24.41 9.62 -3.73
C MET A 180 24.61 8.45 -2.74
N GLY A 181 23.84 8.40 -1.64
CA GLY A 181 23.94 7.30 -0.67
C GLY A 181 23.58 5.94 -1.27
N LYS A 182 22.57 5.92 -2.17
CA LYS A 182 22.14 4.73 -2.92
C LYS A 182 23.15 4.31 -3.99
N ALA A 183 23.82 5.26 -4.65
CA ALA A 183 24.92 4.98 -5.57
C ALA A 183 26.13 4.35 -4.85
N MET A 184 26.49 4.86 -3.66
CA MET A 184 27.59 4.34 -2.83
C MET A 184 27.32 2.94 -2.25
N ALA A 185 26.05 2.57 -2.05
CA ALA A 185 25.65 1.38 -1.31
C ALA A 185 26.17 0.06 -1.89
N ASN A 186 26.17 -0.12 -3.22
CA ASN A 186 26.65 -1.39 -3.80
C ASN A 186 28.18 -1.52 -3.76
N PRO A 187 28.97 -0.52 -4.20
CA PRO A 187 30.42 -0.53 -4.03
C PRO A 187 30.88 -0.71 -2.57
N PHE A 188 30.22 -0.05 -1.60
CA PHE A 188 30.63 -0.11 -0.18
C PHE A 188 30.59 -1.53 0.42
N TYR A 189 29.63 -2.36 0.03
CA TYR A 189 29.51 -3.75 0.49
C TYR A 189 30.05 -4.79 -0.51
N GLY A 190 30.74 -4.37 -1.58
CA GLY A 190 31.19 -5.28 -2.64
C GLY A 190 30.06 -6.02 -3.39
N ASN A 191 28.83 -5.50 -3.36
CA ASN A 191 27.69 -6.09 -4.05
C ASN A 191 27.86 -5.99 -5.58
N ASN A 192 27.31 -6.97 -6.30
CA ASN A 192 27.25 -6.93 -7.77
C ASN A 192 26.58 -5.63 -8.26
N ASN A 193 27.19 -4.96 -9.24
CA ASN A 193 26.58 -3.79 -9.90
C ASN A 193 25.18 -4.14 -10.42
N GLY A 194 24.18 -3.32 -10.05
CA GLY A 194 22.77 -3.58 -10.34
C GLY A 194 22.00 -4.35 -9.25
N THR A 195 22.64 -4.74 -8.14
CA THR A 195 21.93 -5.24 -6.95
C THR A 195 20.94 -4.19 -6.46
N LYS A 196 19.66 -4.55 -6.34
CA LYS A 196 18.62 -3.59 -5.93
C LYS A 196 18.78 -3.20 -4.46
N ILE A 197 18.81 -1.90 -4.21
CA ILE A 197 18.72 -1.30 -2.87
C ILE A 197 17.31 -0.73 -2.71
N TYR A 198 16.54 -1.28 -1.76
CA TYR A 198 15.16 -0.88 -1.51
C TYR A 198 15.10 0.38 -0.65
N THR A 199 14.59 1.47 -1.21
CA THR A 199 14.68 2.80 -0.58
C THR A 199 13.33 3.23 0.00
N TYR A 200 13.30 3.55 1.30
CA TYR A 200 12.08 3.87 2.04
C TYR A 200 12.15 5.26 2.67
N PHE A 201 11.07 6.03 2.55
CA PHE A 201 10.89 7.31 3.27
C PHE A 201 9.91 7.14 4.44
N GLU A 202 10.19 7.70 5.62
CA GLU A 202 9.25 7.86 6.73
C GLU A 202 9.24 9.32 7.21
N GLY A 203 8.08 9.97 7.24
CA GLY A 203 7.97 11.31 7.84
C GLY A 203 6.54 11.79 8.07
N CYS A 204 6.39 12.74 8.98
CA CYS A 204 5.11 13.33 9.34
C CYS A 204 5.24 14.86 9.56
N SER A 205 4.15 15.63 9.50
CA SER A 205 4.20 17.11 9.53
C SER A 205 5.06 17.67 8.37
N ASP A 206 6.12 18.45 8.64
CA ASP A 206 7.06 18.86 7.59
C ASP A 206 7.81 17.68 6.98
N GLY A 207 8.21 16.67 7.76
CA GLY A 207 8.71 15.40 7.23
C GLY A 207 7.72 14.74 6.28
N GLY A 208 6.40 14.92 6.49
CA GLY A 208 5.37 14.49 5.55
C GLY A 208 5.30 15.34 4.28
N ARG A 209 5.54 16.66 4.37
CA ARG A 209 5.74 17.54 3.21
C ARG A 209 7.00 17.14 2.44
N GLN A 210 8.11 16.87 3.13
CA GLN A 210 9.37 16.40 2.56
C GLN A 210 9.13 15.11 1.77
N GLY A 211 8.54 14.08 2.39
CA GLY A 211 8.22 12.82 1.71
C GLY A 211 7.29 12.97 0.51
N MET A 212 6.23 13.80 0.63
CA MET A 212 5.34 14.11 -0.48
C MET A 212 6.04 14.87 -1.62
N SER A 213 7.04 15.70 -1.29
CA SER A 213 7.88 16.42 -2.25
C SER A 213 8.91 15.49 -2.92
N GLN A 214 9.48 14.54 -2.17
CA GLN A 214 10.36 13.49 -2.68
C GLN A 214 9.63 12.60 -3.69
N VAL A 215 8.49 12.02 -3.31
CA VAL A 215 7.66 11.18 -4.20
C VAL A 215 7.21 11.91 -5.49
N GLN A 216 7.11 13.25 -5.47
CA GLN A 216 6.73 14.06 -6.63
C GLN A 216 7.89 14.52 -7.53
N ARG A 217 9.15 14.44 -7.07
CA ARG A 217 10.32 15.06 -7.73
C ARG A 217 11.54 14.16 -7.90
N TRP A 218 11.60 13.12 -7.08
CA TRP A 218 12.65 12.12 -6.98
C TRP A 218 12.01 10.72 -6.87
N GLY A 219 10.85 10.52 -7.52
CA GLY A 219 9.99 9.36 -7.27
C GLY A 219 10.64 8.02 -7.65
N GLU A 220 11.50 8.06 -8.66
CA GLU A 220 12.41 6.99 -9.08
C GLU A 220 13.44 6.57 -8.01
N GLU A 221 13.67 7.40 -6.99
CA GLU A 221 14.59 7.05 -5.92
C GLU A 221 13.97 6.15 -4.84
N TYR A 222 12.64 6.08 -4.71
CA TYR A 222 11.96 5.43 -3.58
C TYR A 222 11.08 4.23 -3.99
N ASP A 223 11.20 3.14 -3.26
CA ASP A 223 10.34 1.95 -3.36
C ASP A 223 9.09 2.01 -2.48
N GLY A 224 9.10 2.86 -1.44
CA GLY A 224 7.96 3.08 -0.56
C GLY A 224 8.10 4.34 0.29
N ALA A 225 6.96 4.92 0.68
CA ALA A 225 6.93 6.11 1.52
C ALA A 225 5.77 6.07 2.53
N VAL A 226 6.08 6.26 3.80
CA VAL A 226 5.12 6.44 4.90
C VAL A 226 5.03 7.94 5.19
N ILE A 227 3.91 8.55 4.79
CA ILE A 227 3.71 10.00 4.81
C ILE A 227 2.52 10.34 5.72
N GLY A 228 2.82 10.67 6.97
CA GLY A 228 1.83 11.13 7.96
C GLY A 228 1.54 12.63 7.84
N ALA A 229 0.30 13.03 8.13
CA ALA A 229 -0.18 14.42 8.25
C ALA A 229 0.64 15.49 7.47
N PRO A 230 0.77 15.36 6.13
CA PRO A 230 1.81 16.08 5.40
C PRO A 230 1.49 17.57 5.30
N ALA A 231 2.48 18.42 5.62
CA ALA A 231 2.37 19.88 5.60
C ALA A 231 2.35 20.49 4.17
N MET A 232 1.44 19.98 3.33
CA MET A 232 1.30 20.34 1.92
C MET A 232 0.88 21.80 1.76
N ARG A 233 1.43 22.49 0.75
CA ARG A 233 1.23 23.95 0.55
C ARG A 233 1.70 24.77 1.76
N TYR A 234 2.91 24.44 2.23
CA TYR A 234 3.54 24.95 3.45
C TYR A 234 3.36 26.46 3.70
N ALA A 235 3.63 27.31 2.70
CA ALA A 235 3.47 28.76 2.84
C ALA A 235 2.02 29.20 3.14
N GLN A 236 1.02 28.56 2.52
CA GLN A 236 -0.39 28.80 2.82
C GLN A 236 -0.79 28.22 4.18
N GLN A 237 -0.22 27.07 4.57
CA GLN A 237 -0.49 26.46 5.87
C GLN A 237 -0.02 27.34 7.04
N GLN A 238 1.16 27.98 6.95
CA GLN A 238 1.64 28.84 8.04
C GLN A 238 0.72 30.05 8.29
N VAL A 239 0.10 30.60 7.23
CA VAL A 239 -0.98 31.59 7.39
C VAL A 239 -2.26 30.94 7.96
N GLY A 240 -2.57 29.72 7.51
CA GLY A 240 -3.69 28.91 8.00
C GLY A 240 -3.63 28.60 9.51
N HIS A 241 -2.45 28.50 10.12
CA HIS A 241 -2.30 28.33 11.56
C HIS A 241 -2.89 29.49 12.38
N LEU A 242 -3.03 30.68 11.79
CA LEU A 242 -3.62 31.86 12.46
C LEU A 242 -5.16 31.90 12.41
N THR A 243 -5.81 30.95 11.72
CA THR A 243 -7.25 31.00 11.42
C THR A 243 -8.13 31.19 12.66
N SER A 244 -7.92 30.41 13.72
CA SER A 244 -8.80 30.45 14.90
C SER A 244 -8.71 31.78 15.65
N VAL A 245 -7.49 32.25 15.89
CA VAL A 245 -7.23 33.55 16.54
C VAL A 245 -7.78 34.70 15.68
N ALA A 246 -7.67 34.60 14.36
CA ALA A 246 -8.25 35.58 13.44
C ALA A 246 -9.79 35.58 13.47
N VAL A 247 -10.44 34.41 13.61
CA VAL A 247 -11.90 34.31 13.77
C VAL A 247 -12.35 34.92 15.09
N GLU A 248 -11.75 34.51 16.22
CA GLU A 248 -12.05 35.02 17.57
C GLU A 248 -11.91 36.56 17.62
N HIS A 249 -10.78 37.10 17.16
CA HIS A 249 -10.52 38.53 17.11
C HIS A 249 -11.43 39.28 16.12
N THR A 250 -11.84 38.68 15.00
CA THR A 250 -12.75 39.33 14.04
C THR A 250 -14.20 39.33 14.53
N MET A 251 -14.59 38.37 15.37
CA MET A 251 -15.91 38.29 15.99
C MET A 251 -15.99 39.01 17.36
N ASP A 252 -14.86 39.47 17.89
CA ASP A 252 -14.69 40.01 19.26
C ASP A 252 -15.28 39.08 20.34
N HIS A 253 -15.12 37.77 20.14
CA HIS A 253 -15.63 36.73 21.04
C HIS A 253 -14.62 35.61 21.24
N TYR A 254 -14.38 35.25 22.49
CA TYR A 254 -13.37 34.29 22.92
C TYR A 254 -14.05 33.21 23.76
N PRO A 255 -14.50 32.10 23.15
CA PRO A 255 -15.29 31.08 23.85
C PRO A 255 -14.53 30.49 25.05
N PRO A 256 -15.15 30.38 26.24
CA PRO A 256 -14.47 29.83 27.40
C PRO A 256 -14.15 28.34 27.16
N PRO A 257 -12.96 27.84 27.54
CA PRO A 257 -12.53 26.46 27.27
C PRO A 257 -13.53 25.36 27.68
N CYS A 258 -14.33 25.58 28.72
CA CYS A 258 -15.39 24.64 29.12
C CYS A 258 -16.57 24.59 28.13
N SER A 259 -16.95 25.71 27.50
CA SER A 259 -17.94 25.73 26.42
C SER A 259 -17.42 24.97 25.21
N MET A 260 -16.16 25.20 24.82
CA MET A 260 -15.51 24.46 23.74
C MET A 260 -15.44 22.95 24.02
N ALA A 261 -15.08 22.55 25.24
CA ALA A 261 -15.07 21.15 25.66
C ALA A 261 -16.49 20.52 25.65
N LYS A 262 -17.51 21.27 26.07
CA LYS A 262 -18.92 20.84 25.97
C LYS A 262 -19.35 20.66 24.51
N ILE A 263 -18.98 21.57 23.61
CA ILE A 263 -19.26 21.46 22.18
C ILE A 263 -18.60 20.21 21.59
N VAL A 264 -17.31 19.98 21.87
CA VAL A 264 -16.59 18.79 21.41
C VAL A 264 -17.24 17.50 21.93
N ASN A 265 -17.52 17.41 23.23
CA ASN A 265 -18.11 16.21 23.82
C ASN A 265 -19.53 15.92 23.30
N ALA A 266 -20.34 16.96 23.09
CA ALA A 266 -21.68 16.81 22.50
C ALA A 266 -21.62 16.43 21.01
N THR A 267 -20.65 16.96 20.26
CA THR A 267 -20.40 16.57 18.86
C THR A 267 -19.99 15.10 18.78
N ILE A 268 -19.10 14.63 19.66
CA ILE A 268 -18.74 13.20 19.74
C ILE A 268 -19.97 12.35 20.06
N ALA A 269 -20.72 12.68 21.12
CA ALA A 269 -21.89 11.91 21.53
C ALA A 269 -23.00 11.84 20.44
N ALA A 270 -23.13 12.87 19.60
CA ALA A 270 -24.08 12.89 18.48
C ALA A 270 -23.57 12.15 17.24
N CYS A 271 -22.26 12.09 17.02
CA CYS A 271 -21.67 11.64 15.75
C CYS A 271 -20.92 10.30 15.79
N ASP A 272 -20.47 9.83 16.96
CA ASP A 272 -19.84 8.53 17.18
C ASP A 272 -20.75 7.37 16.70
N PRO A 273 -22.06 7.30 17.08
CA PRO A 273 -23.01 6.31 16.55
C PRO A 273 -23.18 6.22 15.02
N LEU A 274 -22.77 7.24 14.25
CA LEU A 274 -23.08 7.33 12.83
C LEU A 274 -22.25 6.39 11.94
N ASP A 275 -21.16 5.82 12.45
CA ASP A 275 -20.38 4.80 11.74
C ASP A 275 -20.82 3.35 12.01
N GLY A 276 -21.81 3.16 12.90
CA GLY A 276 -22.31 1.85 13.33
C GLY A 276 -21.66 1.33 14.62
N ARG A 277 -20.77 2.10 15.24
CA ARG A 277 -20.10 1.80 16.51
C ARG A 277 -20.32 2.95 17.50
N THR A 278 -19.91 2.79 18.75
CA THR A 278 -19.97 3.83 19.78
C THR A 278 -18.83 3.59 20.75
N ASP A 279 -17.66 4.17 20.45
CA ASP A 279 -16.45 4.06 21.27
C ASP A 279 -15.69 5.39 21.46
N GLY A 280 -16.36 6.51 21.15
CA GLY A 280 -15.84 7.87 21.27
C GLY A 280 -15.06 8.36 20.05
N VAL A 281 -15.16 7.69 18.91
CA VAL A 281 -14.37 7.99 17.69
C VAL A 281 -15.29 8.30 16.52
N ILE A 282 -15.35 9.58 16.10
CA ILE A 282 -16.10 9.97 14.89
C ILE A 282 -15.33 9.52 13.64
N SER A 283 -15.47 8.26 13.19
CA SER A 283 -14.81 7.81 11.96
C SER A 283 -15.55 8.29 10.68
N ARG A 284 -16.88 8.46 10.76
CA ARG A 284 -17.73 9.01 9.69
C ARG A 284 -18.03 10.50 9.87
N THR A 285 -16.99 11.31 9.76
CA THR A 285 -17.07 12.78 9.82
C THR A 285 -17.97 13.38 8.73
N ASP A 286 -18.14 12.71 7.59
CA ASP A 286 -19.08 13.06 6.54
C ASP A 286 -20.55 12.94 6.97
N LEU A 287 -20.89 11.89 7.72
CA LEU A 287 -22.24 11.72 8.28
C LEU A 287 -22.49 12.70 9.43
N CYS A 288 -21.49 12.96 10.27
CA CYS A 288 -21.58 13.99 11.32
C CYS A 288 -22.02 15.34 10.74
N LYS A 289 -21.40 15.78 9.64
CA LYS A 289 -21.76 17.03 8.94
C LYS A 289 -23.17 17.04 8.35
N LEU A 290 -23.73 15.87 8.02
CA LEU A 290 -25.08 15.77 7.43
C LEU A 290 -26.19 15.68 8.47
N HIS A 291 -25.90 15.18 9.67
CA HIS A 291 -26.90 14.85 10.69
C HIS A 291 -26.81 15.69 11.98
N PHE A 292 -25.72 16.44 12.19
CA PHE A 292 -25.53 17.24 13.39
C PHE A 292 -25.28 18.72 13.07
N ASP A 293 -26.15 19.60 13.57
CA ASP A 293 -25.97 21.06 13.53
C ASP A 293 -25.59 21.56 14.93
N LEU A 294 -24.47 22.28 15.01
CA LEU A 294 -23.97 22.91 16.24
C LEU A 294 -24.97 23.91 16.86
N ASP A 295 -25.90 24.48 16.08
CA ASP A 295 -26.92 25.39 16.63
C ASP A 295 -27.86 24.67 17.62
N THR A 296 -27.97 23.33 17.54
CA THR A 296 -28.72 22.52 18.52
C THR A 296 -28.11 22.55 19.92
N LEU A 297 -26.85 23.00 20.07
CA LEU A 297 -26.16 23.12 21.35
C LEU A 297 -26.42 24.46 22.05
N VAL A 298 -27.05 25.45 21.41
CA VAL A 298 -27.24 26.77 22.05
C VAL A 298 -28.19 26.65 23.25
N GLY A 299 -27.69 27.02 24.43
CA GLY A 299 -28.38 26.87 25.71
C GLY A 299 -28.00 25.62 26.50
N GLU A 300 -27.26 24.67 25.93
CA GLU A 300 -26.79 23.47 26.64
C GLU A 300 -25.85 23.85 27.79
N SER A 301 -26.11 23.33 28.99
CA SER A 301 -25.33 23.67 30.19
C SER A 301 -23.99 22.93 30.28
N TYR A 302 -23.00 23.60 30.87
CA TYR A 302 -21.68 23.04 31.18
C TYR A 302 -21.19 23.42 32.58
N TYR A 303 -20.34 22.54 33.12
CA TYR A 303 -19.55 22.78 34.33
C TYR A 303 -18.19 22.12 34.17
N CYS A 304 -17.13 22.86 34.48
CA CYS A 304 -15.77 22.36 34.60
C CYS A 304 -15.20 22.80 35.94
N ALA A 305 -14.64 21.88 36.70
CA ALA A 305 -13.85 22.19 37.88
C ALA A 305 -12.58 22.98 37.49
N ALA A 306 -11.96 23.66 38.46
CA ALA A 306 -10.68 24.32 38.24
C ALA A 306 -9.61 23.29 37.85
N THR A 307 -8.77 23.62 36.87
CA THR A 307 -7.76 22.71 36.31
C THR A 307 -6.41 23.41 36.19
N THR A 308 -5.37 22.77 36.74
CA THR A 308 -3.98 23.21 36.57
C THR A 308 -3.33 22.37 35.49
N SER A 309 -2.88 23.02 34.42
CA SER A 309 -2.25 22.40 33.25
C SER A 309 -0.84 22.94 33.06
N SER A 310 0.15 22.04 33.02
CA SER A 310 1.51 22.37 32.59
C SER A 310 1.58 22.35 31.07
N SER A 311 1.93 23.49 30.48
CA SER A 311 2.17 23.63 29.05
C SER A 311 3.46 22.92 28.67
N LEU A 312 3.34 21.66 28.27
CA LEU A 312 4.41 20.94 27.61
C LEU A 312 4.52 21.49 26.18
N GLY A 313 5.49 22.37 25.94
CA GLY A 313 5.81 22.84 24.59
C GLY A 313 6.10 21.65 23.68
N PHE A 314 5.21 21.38 22.73
CA PHE A 314 5.24 20.23 21.81
C PHE A 314 5.30 18.85 22.51
N GLY A 315 4.61 18.70 23.65
CA GLY A 315 4.78 17.56 24.54
C GLY A 315 4.14 16.22 24.15
N PHE A 316 4.71 15.15 24.72
CA PHE A 316 4.06 13.85 24.91
C PHE A 316 4.33 13.30 26.32
N GLY A 317 3.28 13.13 27.14
CA GLY A 317 3.33 12.42 28.42
C GLY A 317 3.48 13.29 29.68
N LYS A 318 3.00 12.79 30.83
CA LYS A 318 3.04 13.46 32.14
C LYS A 318 4.38 13.34 32.90
N ARG A 319 5.49 13.12 32.19
CA ARG A 319 6.82 12.98 32.81
C ARG A 319 7.78 13.99 32.22
N ASP A 320 8.63 14.52 33.10
CA ASP A 320 9.78 15.37 32.82
C ASP A 320 9.44 16.75 32.22
N ALA A 321 9.03 17.66 33.11
CA ALA A 321 8.82 19.07 32.78
C ALA A 321 10.15 19.77 32.49
N VAL A 322 10.44 19.96 31.20
CA VAL A 322 11.63 20.69 30.71
C VAL A 322 11.57 22.17 31.11
N ALA A 323 12.74 22.77 31.34
CA ALA A 323 12.86 24.20 31.66
C ALA A 323 12.20 25.07 30.58
N GLY A 324 11.16 25.82 30.97
CA GLY A 324 10.29 26.56 30.05
C GLY A 324 8.81 26.15 30.14
N SER A 325 8.50 24.98 30.71
CA SER A 325 7.12 24.53 30.99
C SER A 325 6.37 25.51 31.89
N SER A 326 5.47 26.32 31.33
CA SER A 326 4.59 27.21 32.09
C SER A 326 3.38 26.45 32.63
N THR A 327 3.14 26.54 33.94
CA THR A 327 1.95 25.93 34.56
C THR A 327 0.82 26.96 34.66
N SER A 328 -0.20 26.80 33.82
CA SER A 328 -1.43 27.58 33.85
C SER A 328 -2.42 26.98 34.85
N THR A 329 -3.26 27.83 35.46
CA THR A 329 -4.42 27.37 36.23
C THR A 329 -5.67 28.03 35.70
N THR A 330 -6.51 27.22 35.08
CA THR A 330 -7.85 27.61 34.63
C THR A 330 -8.80 27.54 35.83
N PRO A 331 -9.50 28.63 36.21
CA PRO A 331 -10.49 28.58 37.28
C PRO A 331 -11.68 27.69 36.90
N ALA A 332 -12.53 27.36 37.86
CA ALA A 332 -13.78 26.65 37.58
C ALA A 332 -14.68 27.49 36.67
N GLN A 333 -15.34 26.85 35.71
CA GLN A 333 -16.19 27.49 34.70
C GLN A 333 -17.57 26.84 34.71
N ASN A 334 -18.62 27.67 34.72
CA ASN A 334 -20.00 27.25 34.60
C ASN A 334 -20.76 28.20 33.67
N GLY A 335 -21.79 27.68 33.00
CA GLY A 335 -22.57 28.46 32.05
C GLY A 335 -23.39 27.59 31.10
N THR A 336 -23.80 28.20 30.00
CA THR A 336 -24.43 27.55 28.85
C THR A 336 -23.64 27.87 27.58
N VAL A 337 -23.66 26.95 26.62
CA VAL A 337 -23.10 27.19 25.28
C VAL A 337 -23.88 28.32 24.62
N THR A 338 -23.19 29.38 24.21
CA THR A 338 -23.82 30.56 23.61
C THR A 338 -23.87 30.47 22.09
N ALA A 339 -24.76 31.24 21.46
CA ALA A 339 -24.77 31.39 20.01
C ALA A 339 -23.46 31.99 19.47
N ALA A 340 -22.75 32.78 20.28
CA ALA A 340 -21.43 33.33 19.92
C ALA A 340 -20.33 32.25 19.95
N ASP A 341 -20.37 31.31 20.93
CA ASP A 341 -19.47 30.16 20.96
C ASP A 341 -19.63 29.31 19.69
N VAL A 342 -20.89 29.00 19.33
CA VAL A 342 -21.21 28.24 18.12
C VAL A 342 -20.83 29.01 16.85
N ALA A 343 -21.00 30.34 16.82
CA ALA A 343 -20.58 31.17 15.69
C ALA A 343 -19.06 31.14 15.48
N VAL A 344 -18.25 31.19 16.55
CA VAL A 344 -16.79 31.05 16.46
C VAL A 344 -16.41 29.65 15.95
N VAL A 345 -17.00 28.58 16.47
CA VAL A 345 -16.74 27.21 15.99
C VAL A 345 -17.11 27.05 14.50
N LYS A 346 -18.29 27.55 14.09
CA LYS A 346 -18.70 27.57 12.67
C LYS A 346 -17.76 28.43 11.82
N GLY A 347 -17.25 29.54 12.34
CA GLY A 347 -16.23 30.38 11.70
C GLY A 347 -14.91 29.63 11.46
N ILE A 348 -14.41 28.92 12.47
CA ILE A 348 -13.21 28.08 12.38
C ILE A 348 -13.40 26.95 11.35
N TYR A 349 -14.52 26.23 11.38
CA TYR A 349 -14.81 25.15 10.43
C TYR A 349 -15.00 25.65 8.99
N ASN A 350 -15.55 26.86 8.79
CA ASN A 350 -15.58 27.49 7.48
C ASN A 350 -14.17 27.84 6.97
N GLY A 351 -13.33 28.38 7.86
CA GLY A 351 -11.93 28.72 7.58
C GLY A 351 -11.72 29.96 6.71
N LEU A 352 -10.47 30.22 6.34
CA LEU A 352 -10.07 31.43 5.62
C LEU A 352 -10.68 31.52 4.22
N HIS A 353 -11.36 32.63 3.96
CA HIS A 353 -11.84 33.07 2.65
C HIS A 353 -11.30 34.46 2.34
N ASN A 354 -11.14 34.81 1.06
CA ASN A 354 -10.75 36.15 0.65
C ASN A 354 -11.96 37.10 0.57
N LEU A 355 -11.71 38.38 0.25
CA LEU A 355 -12.73 39.43 0.16
C LEU A 355 -13.84 39.21 -0.91
N LYS A 356 -13.73 38.16 -1.74
CA LYS A 356 -14.77 37.74 -2.69
C LYS A 356 -15.57 36.51 -2.22
N GLY A 357 -15.26 35.95 -1.06
CA GLY A 357 -15.79 34.67 -0.60
C GLY A 357 -15.12 33.44 -1.25
N GLU A 358 -13.97 33.59 -1.90
CA GLU A 358 -13.20 32.44 -2.43
C GLU A 358 -12.38 31.80 -1.30
N ARG A 359 -12.52 30.49 -1.06
CA ARG A 359 -11.82 29.75 0.03
C ARG A 359 -10.30 29.78 -0.20
N ALA A 360 -9.56 30.40 0.71
CA ALA A 360 -8.13 30.66 0.58
C ALA A 360 -7.25 29.47 1.01
N TYR A 361 -7.72 28.69 2.00
CA TYR A 361 -7.07 27.45 2.43
C TYR A 361 -8.09 26.39 2.86
N ILE A 362 -7.64 25.14 3.00
CA ILE A 362 -8.47 24.04 3.50
C ILE A 362 -8.48 24.14 5.04
N SER A 363 -9.64 24.32 5.67
CA SER A 363 -9.72 24.37 7.14
C SER A 363 -9.52 22.99 7.77
N CYS A 364 -9.64 22.89 9.10
CA CYS A 364 -9.98 21.63 9.75
C CYS A 364 -11.35 21.15 9.21
N GLN A 365 -11.45 19.88 8.80
CA GLN A 365 -12.55 19.41 7.94
C GLN A 365 -13.37 18.27 8.56
N PHE A 366 -14.65 18.54 8.80
CA PHE A 366 -15.75 17.57 8.67
C PHE A 366 -16.16 17.39 7.19
N ASP A 367 -15.24 17.55 6.24
CA ASP A 367 -15.52 17.92 4.85
C ASP A 367 -14.57 17.18 3.89
N ARG A 368 -15.09 16.37 2.97
CA ARG A 368 -14.49 16.00 1.67
C ARG A 368 -15.34 14.97 0.93
N MET A 369 -16.45 15.42 0.34
CA MET A 369 -16.92 14.82 -0.91
C MET A 369 -17.17 15.90 -1.97
N LYS A 370 -16.07 16.50 -2.43
CA LYS A 370 -16.05 17.22 -3.70
C LYS A 370 -14.71 17.03 -4.39
N GLN A 371 -14.72 16.21 -5.43
CA GLN A 371 -13.54 15.88 -6.24
C GLN A 371 -13.17 17.06 -7.14
N TRP A 372 -11.88 17.20 -7.46
CA TRP A 372 -11.39 18.17 -8.43
C TRP A 372 -11.76 17.73 -9.85
N THR A 373 -12.76 18.38 -10.45
CA THR A 373 -12.92 18.52 -11.91
C THR A 373 -13.32 19.96 -12.22
N ASP A 374 -12.57 20.62 -13.11
CA ASP A 374 -12.75 22.04 -13.43
C ASP A 374 -13.77 22.23 -14.58
N GLU A 375 -15.00 21.75 -14.35
CA GLU A 375 -16.12 21.96 -15.28
C GLU A 375 -17.12 22.98 -14.73
N ARG A 376 -17.42 24.00 -15.55
CA ARG A 376 -18.45 25.02 -15.29
C ARG A 376 -19.87 24.44 -15.39
N MET A 377 -20.24 23.58 -14.45
CA MET A 377 -21.56 22.95 -14.40
C MET A 377 -22.62 23.86 -13.76
N GLY A 378 -23.04 24.86 -14.55
CA GLY A 378 -24.41 25.33 -14.44
C GLY A 378 -25.38 24.29 -15.02
N LYS A 379 -26.60 24.27 -14.47
CA LYS A 379 -27.82 23.59 -14.95
C LYS A 379 -28.09 22.11 -14.62
N GLU A 380 -29.40 21.91 -14.38
CA GLU A 380 -30.23 20.70 -14.50
C GLU A 380 -29.92 19.55 -13.52
N ILE A 381 -30.90 19.29 -12.63
CA ILE A 381 -30.88 18.18 -11.66
C ILE A 381 -30.96 16.87 -12.44
N LYS A 382 -29.87 16.12 -12.46
CA LYS A 382 -29.82 14.78 -13.08
C LYS A 382 -30.67 13.79 -12.28
N THR A 383 -31.28 12.84 -12.98
CA THR A 383 -31.97 11.70 -12.38
C THR A 383 -30.96 10.89 -11.55
N ALA A 384 -30.99 11.04 -10.23
CA ALA A 384 -30.00 10.46 -9.32
C ALA A 384 -30.36 9.01 -8.96
N ALA A 385 -29.40 8.10 -9.12
CA ALA A 385 -29.51 6.74 -8.58
C ALA A 385 -29.51 6.76 -7.04
N SER A 386 -30.12 5.74 -6.42
CA SER A 386 -30.07 5.54 -4.97
C SER A 386 -28.63 5.28 -4.50
N ASP A 387 -28.34 5.58 -3.23
CA ASP A 387 -27.01 5.35 -2.66
C ASP A 387 -26.69 3.85 -2.49
N GLU A 388 -27.72 3.03 -2.31
CA GLU A 388 -27.64 1.57 -2.39
C GLU A 388 -27.17 1.09 -3.78
N PHE A 389 -27.72 1.63 -4.87
CA PHE A 389 -27.28 1.31 -6.22
C PHE A 389 -25.83 1.73 -6.46
N LYS A 390 -25.39 2.89 -5.93
CA LYS A 390 -24.00 3.35 -6.02
C LYS A 390 -23.04 2.44 -5.24
N ALA A 391 -23.46 1.95 -4.06
CA ALA A 391 -22.70 1.01 -3.27
C ALA A 391 -22.52 -0.34 -4.00
N LEU A 392 -23.60 -0.89 -4.56
CA LEU A 392 -23.54 -2.10 -5.41
C LEU A 392 -22.70 -1.87 -6.68
N GLU A 393 -22.80 -0.70 -7.31
CA GLU A 393 -22.03 -0.35 -8.51
C GLU A 393 -20.50 -0.32 -8.24
N LEU A 394 -20.10 0.18 -7.06
CA LEU A 394 -18.72 0.16 -6.57
C LEU A 394 -18.27 -1.26 -6.17
N GLU A 395 -19.14 -2.03 -5.52
CA GLU A 395 -18.89 -3.45 -5.20
C GLU A 395 -18.63 -4.26 -6.48
N MET A 396 -19.45 -4.07 -7.52
CA MET A 396 -19.27 -4.70 -8.83
C MET A 396 -17.95 -4.29 -9.50
N GLN A 397 -17.52 -3.03 -9.39
CA GLN A 397 -16.21 -2.62 -9.94
C GLN A 397 -15.06 -3.33 -9.20
N LEU A 398 -15.11 -3.38 -7.86
CA LEU A 398 -14.10 -4.08 -7.05
C LEU A 398 -14.03 -5.58 -7.41
N ARG A 399 -15.19 -6.24 -7.57
CA ARG A 399 -15.30 -7.63 -8.02
C ARG A 399 -14.67 -7.83 -9.40
N HIS A 400 -15.02 -7.01 -10.41
CA HIS A 400 -14.46 -7.12 -11.76
C HIS A 400 -12.93 -6.99 -11.79
N GLU A 401 -12.39 -5.91 -11.21
CA GLU A 401 -10.94 -5.70 -11.19
C GLU A 401 -10.20 -6.66 -10.23
N GLY A 402 -10.92 -7.37 -9.35
CA GLY A 402 -10.41 -8.50 -8.59
C GLY A 402 -10.23 -9.71 -9.49
N MET A 403 -11.34 -10.13 -10.11
CA MET A 403 -11.42 -11.34 -10.92
C MET A 403 -10.52 -11.30 -12.15
N GLU A 404 -10.37 -10.13 -12.81
CA GLU A 404 -9.41 -9.94 -13.90
C GLU A 404 -7.96 -10.28 -13.51
N ARG A 405 -7.54 -9.86 -12.31
CA ARG A 405 -6.15 -10.05 -11.86
C ARG A 405 -5.94 -11.48 -11.39
N LEU A 406 -6.94 -12.08 -10.76
CA LEU A 406 -6.96 -13.51 -10.43
C LEU A 406 -6.86 -14.38 -11.69
N GLN A 407 -7.59 -14.04 -12.76
CA GLN A 407 -7.50 -14.75 -14.05
C GLN A 407 -6.09 -14.68 -14.61
N ARG A 408 -5.47 -13.48 -14.62
CA ARG A 408 -4.10 -13.29 -15.12
C ARG A 408 -3.05 -14.04 -14.29
N SER A 409 -3.13 -14.01 -12.97
CA SER A 409 -2.19 -14.73 -12.09
C SER A 409 -2.39 -16.24 -12.16
N MET A 410 -3.63 -16.73 -12.09
CA MET A 410 -3.95 -18.16 -12.16
C MET A 410 -3.61 -18.76 -13.52
N THR A 411 -3.88 -18.03 -14.61
CA THR A 411 -3.43 -18.42 -15.97
C THR A 411 -1.91 -18.57 -16.03
N THR A 412 -1.15 -17.72 -15.34
CA THR A 412 0.32 -17.78 -15.32
C THR A 412 0.81 -18.97 -14.49
N TYR A 413 0.21 -19.21 -13.32
CA TYR A 413 0.50 -20.35 -12.44
C TYR A 413 0.20 -21.71 -13.09
N VAL A 414 -0.99 -21.85 -13.69
CA VAL A 414 -1.35 -23.06 -14.45
C VAL A 414 -0.38 -23.28 -15.62
N LYS A 415 0.01 -22.23 -16.34
CA LYS A 415 0.97 -22.33 -17.47
C LYS A 415 2.40 -22.67 -17.05
N SER A 416 2.88 -22.25 -15.87
CA SER A 416 4.20 -22.62 -15.38
C SER A 416 4.24 -24.09 -14.96
N LEU A 417 3.22 -24.55 -14.24
CA LEU A 417 3.07 -25.95 -13.83
C LEU A 417 2.77 -26.90 -15.02
N SER A 418 2.10 -26.42 -16.08
CA SER A 418 1.83 -27.21 -17.30
C SER A 418 2.95 -27.15 -18.34
N LYS A 419 4.13 -26.58 -18.02
CA LYS A 419 5.18 -26.24 -19.01
C LYS A 419 6.00 -27.47 -19.41
N THR A 420 5.47 -28.26 -20.34
CA THR A 420 6.22 -29.35 -20.97
C THR A 420 7.39 -28.84 -21.84
N LYS A 421 8.49 -29.59 -21.87
CA LYS A 421 9.56 -29.45 -22.86
C LYS A 421 9.52 -30.65 -23.82
N GLU A 422 10.16 -30.52 -24.98
CA GLU A 422 10.39 -31.66 -25.86
C GLU A 422 11.61 -32.44 -25.34
N ALA A 423 11.41 -33.73 -25.05
CA ALA A 423 12.47 -34.68 -24.74
C ALA A 423 13.21 -35.11 -26.03
N GLU A 424 14.30 -35.86 -25.90
CA GLU A 424 15.09 -36.33 -27.06
C GLU A 424 14.25 -37.20 -28.03
N ASP A 425 13.30 -37.99 -27.50
CA ASP A 425 12.30 -38.76 -28.26
C ASP A 425 11.20 -37.91 -28.93
N LYS A 426 11.25 -36.58 -28.79
CA LYS A 426 10.24 -35.59 -29.25
C LYS A 426 8.88 -35.66 -28.55
N GLU A 427 8.73 -36.52 -27.55
CA GLU A 427 7.57 -36.49 -26.65
C GLU A 427 7.62 -35.23 -25.75
N LYS A 428 6.44 -34.70 -25.39
CA LYS A 428 6.30 -33.48 -24.59
C LYS A 428 6.04 -33.84 -23.13
N THR A 429 7.10 -33.88 -22.33
CA THR A 429 7.05 -34.28 -20.92
C THR A 429 7.26 -33.09 -19.98
N LEU A 430 6.80 -33.21 -18.73
CA LEU A 430 7.11 -32.24 -17.68
C LEU A 430 8.61 -32.31 -17.33
N PRO A 431 9.28 -31.21 -16.92
CA PRO A 431 10.70 -31.22 -16.58
C PRO A 431 11.09 -32.25 -15.51
N ILE A 432 10.21 -32.50 -14.53
CA ILE A 432 10.39 -33.52 -13.49
C ILE A 432 10.20 -34.96 -14.03
N ALA A 433 9.34 -35.17 -15.04
CA ALA A 433 9.26 -36.45 -15.74
C ALA A 433 10.51 -36.70 -16.60
N TYR A 434 11.00 -35.67 -17.32
CA TYR A 434 12.23 -35.76 -18.10
C TYR A 434 13.43 -36.12 -17.22
N LEU A 435 13.64 -35.38 -16.12
CA LEU A 435 14.66 -35.70 -15.13
C LEU A 435 14.49 -37.12 -14.57
N GLY A 436 13.26 -37.52 -14.24
CA GLY A 436 12.95 -38.86 -13.75
C GLY A 436 13.33 -39.97 -14.74
N ALA A 437 12.99 -39.79 -16.02
CA ALA A 437 13.29 -40.73 -17.09
C ALA A 437 14.80 -40.80 -17.39
N THR A 438 15.52 -39.67 -17.45
CA THR A 438 16.98 -39.67 -17.63
C THR A 438 17.69 -40.35 -16.47
N MET A 439 17.26 -40.11 -15.22
CA MET A 439 17.81 -40.78 -14.04
C MET A 439 17.49 -42.29 -14.04
N ALA A 440 16.30 -42.69 -14.49
CA ALA A 440 15.93 -44.10 -14.58
C ALA A 440 16.69 -44.84 -15.69
N SER A 441 16.79 -44.25 -16.90
CA SER A 441 17.57 -44.84 -17.99
C SER A 441 19.05 -44.95 -17.62
N HIS A 442 19.63 -43.88 -17.07
CA HIS A 442 21.04 -43.91 -16.70
C HIS A 442 21.33 -44.80 -15.49
N GLY A 443 20.39 -44.97 -14.56
CA GLY A 443 20.51 -45.95 -13.48
C GLY A 443 20.44 -47.40 -13.99
N ASP A 444 19.60 -47.66 -14.99
CA ASP A 444 19.45 -48.96 -15.66
C ASP A 444 20.60 -49.28 -16.64
N ASP A 445 21.47 -48.32 -17.00
CA ASP A 445 22.71 -48.53 -17.79
C ASP A 445 23.83 -49.24 -17.00
N PHE A 446 23.78 -49.22 -15.67
CA PHE A 446 24.81 -49.82 -14.81
C PHE A 446 24.58 -51.33 -14.60
N GLU A 447 25.62 -52.03 -14.13
CA GLU A 447 25.46 -53.43 -13.70
C GLU A 447 24.43 -53.53 -12.54
N PRO A 448 23.59 -54.60 -12.47
CA PRO A 448 22.42 -54.63 -11.58
C PRO A 448 22.71 -54.56 -10.08
N ASP A 449 23.96 -54.76 -9.66
CA ASP A 449 24.46 -54.66 -8.29
C ASP A 449 25.08 -53.28 -7.97
N SER A 450 25.16 -52.37 -8.93
CA SER A 450 25.61 -50.98 -8.73
C SER A 450 24.66 -50.22 -7.79
N GLU A 451 25.10 -49.97 -6.56
CA GLU A 451 24.35 -49.17 -5.58
C GLU A 451 23.95 -47.79 -6.13
N PHE A 452 24.83 -47.17 -6.92
CA PHE A 452 24.59 -45.89 -7.56
C PHE A 452 23.50 -45.98 -8.64
N GLY A 453 23.56 -47.00 -9.51
CA GLY A 453 22.54 -47.26 -10.52
C GLY A 453 21.18 -47.53 -9.89
N GLN A 454 21.12 -48.39 -8.86
CA GLN A 454 19.90 -48.65 -8.10
C GLN A 454 19.33 -47.38 -7.45
N CYS A 455 20.18 -46.50 -6.87
CA CYS A 455 19.71 -45.24 -6.30
C CYS A 455 19.16 -44.28 -7.37
N LEU A 456 19.83 -44.16 -8.52
CA LEU A 456 19.36 -43.36 -9.65
C LEU A 456 18.01 -43.86 -10.18
N SER A 457 17.87 -45.17 -10.44
CA SER A 457 16.61 -45.75 -10.91
C SER A 457 15.48 -45.66 -9.88
N THR A 458 15.78 -45.77 -8.59
CA THR A 458 14.76 -45.61 -7.54
C THR A 458 14.24 -44.16 -7.46
N LEU A 459 15.13 -43.17 -7.49
CA LEU A 459 14.74 -41.75 -7.45
C LEU A 459 14.12 -41.27 -8.77
N GLY A 460 14.61 -41.75 -9.91
CA GLY A 460 14.06 -41.44 -11.24
C GLY A 460 12.59 -41.88 -11.36
N ARG A 461 12.32 -43.15 -11.01
CA ARG A 461 10.96 -43.72 -11.00
C ARG A 461 10.06 -43.12 -9.92
N ALA A 462 10.62 -42.46 -8.89
CA ALA A 462 9.85 -41.65 -7.94
C ALA A 462 9.44 -40.30 -8.56
N ASN A 463 10.38 -39.58 -9.20
CA ASN A 463 10.11 -38.31 -9.87
C ASN A 463 9.05 -38.44 -10.98
N GLU A 464 9.04 -39.53 -11.75
CA GLU A 464 7.95 -39.81 -12.70
C GLU A 464 6.56 -39.91 -12.05
N ARG A 465 6.45 -40.49 -10.84
CA ARG A 465 5.18 -40.62 -10.12
C ARG A 465 4.68 -39.25 -9.66
N ILE A 466 5.60 -38.38 -9.23
CA ILE A 466 5.30 -36.99 -8.86
C ILE A 466 4.84 -36.20 -10.11
N ALA A 467 5.46 -36.42 -11.26
CA ALA A 467 5.04 -35.79 -12.52
C ALA A 467 3.58 -36.14 -12.90
N ARG A 468 3.20 -37.42 -12.83
CA ARG A 468 1.82 -37.87 -13.05
C ARG A 468 0.83 -37.26 -12.04
N MET A 469 1.27 -37.01 -10.81
CA MET A 469 0.47 -36.27 -9.82
C MET A 469 0.35 -34.77 -10.15
N GLN A 470 1.41 -34.15 -10.66
CA GLN A 470 1.41 -32.74 -11.08
C GLN A 470 0.43 -32.51 -12.26
N GLU A 471 0.36 -33.43 -13.22
CA GLU A 471 -0.62 -33.36 -14.31
C GLU A 471 -2.08 -33.40 -13.80
N SER A 472 -2.35 -34.28 -12.83
CA SER A 472 -3.68 -34.33 -12.18
C SER A 472 -4.01 -33.06 -11.40
N TYR A 473 -3.02 -32.48 -10.71
CA TYR A 473 -3.20 -31.22 -9.97
C TYR A 473 -3.49 -30.05 -10.92
N VAL A 474 -2.69 -29.89 -11.98
CA VAL A 474 -2.88 -28.86 -13.02
C VAL A 474 -4.25 -28.98 -13.69
N SER A 475 -4.71 -30.21 -13.97
CA SER A 475 -6.06 -30.46 -14.49
C SER A 475 -7.14 -29.96 -13.53
N ASN A 476 -7.06 -30.33 -12.25
CA ASN A 476 -8.02 -29.89 -11.24
C ASN A 476 -8.01 -28.37 -11.07
N ALA A 477 -6.83 -27.76 -10.92
CA ALA A 477 -6.64 -26.31 -10.81
C ALA A 477 -7.20 -25.51 -12.00
N THR A 478 -7.18 -26.11 -13.20
CA THR A 478 -7.80 -25.54 -14.40
C THR A 478 -9.33 -25.62 -14.34
N ASN A 479 -9.86 -26.82 -14.07
CA ASN A 479 -11.30 -27.12 -14.19
C ASN A 479 -12.14 -26.72 -12.96
N SER A 480 -11.52 -26.32 -11.85
CA SER A 480 -12.22 -25.69 -10.71
C SER A 480 -12.00 -24.17 -10.73
N TRP A 481 -10.93 -23.70 -10.12
CA TRP A 481 -10.76 -22.28 -9.79
C TRP A 481 -10.55 -21.39 -11.03
N LEU A 482 -9.75 -21.81 -12.03
CA LEU A 482 -9.57 -20.98 -13.23
C LEU A 482 -10.87 -20.87 -14.06
N GLU A 483 -11.59 -21.98 -14.26
CA GLU A 483 -12.89 -21.97 -14.95
C GLU A 483 -13.95 -21.14 -14.19
N SER A 484 -13.96 -21.21 -12.85
CA SER A 484 -14.83 -20.39 -11.99
C SER A 484 -14.57 -18.89 -12.14
N VAL A 485 -13.29 -18.50 -12.14
CA VAL A 485 -12.82 -17.12 -12.34
C VAL A 485 -13.22 -16.60 -13.73
N GLU A 486 -13.12 -17.43 -14.78
CA GLU A 486 -13.55 -17.08 -16.14
C GLU A 486 -15.08 -16.98 -16.27
N ARG A 487 -15.83 -17.87 -15.60
CA ARG A 487 -17.30 -17.82 -15.50
C ARG A 487 -17.79 -16.53 -14.83
N SER A 488 -17.14 -16.11 -13.74
CA SER A 488 -17.45 -14.84 -13.08
C SER A 488 -17.17 -13.62 -13.98
N LEU A 489 -16.05 -13.61 -14.71
CA LEU A 489 -15.75 -12.57 -15.70
C LEU A 489 -16.77 -12.50 -16.84
N ALA A 490 -17.36 -13.63 -17.25
CA ALA A 490 -18.45 -13.64 -18.23
C ALA A 490 -19.72 -12.95 -17.67
N GLN A 491 -20.11 -13.24 -16.42
CA GLN A 491 -21.23 -12.55 -15.75
C GLN A 491 -20.98 -11.04 -15.63
N MET A 492 -19.78 -10.61 -15.22
CA MET A 492 -19.41 -9.19 -15.15
C MET A 492 -19.54 -8.47 -16.49
N LYS A 493 -19.21 -9.15 -17.60
CA LYS A 493 -19.30 -8.61 -18.96
C LYS A 493 -20.75 -8.42 -19.43
N GLU A 494 -21.66 -9.32 -19.02
CA GLU A 494 -23.10 -9.10 -19.23
C GLU A 494 -23.62 -7.90 -18.43
N TYR A 495 -23.26 -7.80 -17.14
CA TYR A 495 -23.59 -6.65 -16.29
C TYR A 495 -23.08 -5.32 -16.90
N GLN A 496 -21.84 -5.25 -17.38
CA GLN A 496 -21.32 -4.07 -18.08
C GLN A 496 -22.14 -3.71 -19.32
N THR A 497 -22.64 -4.70 -20.04
CA THR A 497 -23.49 -4.51 -21.23
C THR A 497 -24.88 -3.97 -20.84
N ALA A 498 -25.47 -4.50 -19.77
CA ALA A 498 -26.72 -3.99 -19.20
C ALA A 498 -26.57 -2.55 -18.64
N ARG A 499 -25.51 -2.26 -17.88
CA ARG A 499 -25.18 -0.92 -17.36
C ARG A 499 -25.03 0.11 -18.50
N LYS A 500 -24.40 -0.27 -19.61
CA LYS A 500 -24.30 0.59 -20.81
C LYS A 500 -25.66 0.83 -21.49
N ARG A 501 -26.56 -0.15 -21.48
CA ARG A 501 -27.96 0.02 -21.91
C ARG A 501 -28.71 0.97 -20.97
N LEU A 502 -28.57 0.83 -19.65
CA LEU A 502 -29.18 1.71 -18.64
C LEU A 502 -28.74 3.17 -18.81
N GLU A 503 -27.44 3.46 -18.93
CA GLU A 503 -26.92 4.80 -19.22
C GLU A 503 -27.56 5.40 -20.48
N THR A 504 -27.69 4.60 -21.54
CA THR A 504 -28.32 5.01 -22.81
C THR A 504 -29.82 5.31 -22.62
N ARG A 505 -30.51 4.58 -21.74
CA ARG A 505 -31.91 4.85 -21.37
C ARG A 505 -32.06 6.09 -20.49
N ARG A 506 -31.17 6.31 -19.51
CA ARG A 506 -31.20 7.51 -18.66
C ARG A 506 -31.08 8.77 -19.53
N LEU A 507 -30.10 8.81 -20.44
CA LEU A 507 -29.93 9.95 -21.36
C LEU A 507 -31.16 10.21 -22.25
N ALA A 508 -31.87 9.16 -22.68
CA ALA A 508 -33.13 9.30 -23.42
C ALA A 508 -34.28 9.81 -22.54
N TYR A 509 -34.39 9.33 -21.30
CA TYR A 509 -35.36 9.80 -20.31
C TYR A 509 -35.10 11.26 -19.91
N ASP A 510 -33.87 11.59 -19.50
CA ASP A 510 -33.40 12.95 -19.19
C ASP A 510 -33.72 13.91 -20.35
N THR A 511 -33.50 13.50 -21.61
CA THR A 511 -33.84 14.28 -22.81
C THR A 511 -35.35 14.46 -23.00
N SER A 512 -36.18 13.46 -22.66
CA SER A 512 -37.65 13.57 -22.75
C SER A 512 -38.23 14.46 -21.65
N MET A 513 -37.76 14.32 -20.41
CA MET A 513 -38.11 15.21 -19.29
C MET A 513 -37.72 16.65 -19.56
N ASN A 514 -36.54 16.86 -20.17
CA ASN A 514 -36.09 18.19 -20.57
C ASN A 514 -36.95 18.83 -21.67
N LYS A 515 -37.64 18.05 -22.51
CA LYS A 515 -38.62 18.58 -23.47
C LYS A 515 -39.93 18.93 -22.78
N LEU A 516 -40.41 18.06 -21.89
CA LEU A 516 -41.62 18.29 -21.10
C LEU A 516 -41.51 19.58 -20.25
N GLN A 517 -40.41 19.74 -19.49
CA GLN A 517 -40.15 20.93 -18.67
C GLN A 517 -39.98 22.24 -19.46
N LYS A 518 -39.75 22.16 -20.78
CA LYS A 518 -39.55 23.33 -21.66
C LYS A 518 -40.79 23.63 -22.52
N ALA A 519 -41.85 22.82 -22.42
CA ALA A 519 -43.14 23.10 -23.03
C ALA A 519 -43.88 24.19 -22.22
N LYS A 520 -44.45 25.19 -22.91
CA LYS A 520 -45.21 26.29 -22.28
C LYS A 520 -46.72 26.01 -22.15
N LYS A 521 -47.14 24.79 -22.48
CA LYS A 521 -48.52 24.30 -22.47
C LYS A 521 -48.45 22.79 -22.39
N ASP A 522 -49.42 22.19 -21.70
CA ASP A 522 -49.53 20.73 -21.57
C ASP A 522 -49.74 20.09 -22.95
N ASP A 523 -48.75 19.31 -23.38
CA ASP A 523 -48.78 18.51 -24.60
C ASP A 523 -48.76 17.03 -24.19
N PHE A 524 -49.93 16.40 -24.30
CA PHE A 524 -50.15 14.99 -23.99
C PHE A 524 -49.14 14.07 -24.70
N THR A 525 -48.70 14.41 -25.91
CA THR A 525 -47.75 13.59 -26.67
C THR A 525 -46.32 13.67 -26.12
N LEU A 526 -45.93 14.80 -25.53
CA LEU A 526 -44.66 14.94 -24.82
C LEU A 526 -44.71 14.22 -23.47
N GLU A 527 -45.85 14.26 -22.78
CA GLU A 527 -46.04 13.56 -21.51
C GLU A 527 -46.05 12.04 -21.69
N GLU A 528 -46.80 11.52 -22.68
CA GLU A 528 -46.81 10.10 -23.05
C GLU A 528 -45.41 9.63 -23.46
N SER A 529 -44.68 10.44 -24.23
CA SER A 529 -43.29 10.15 -24.61
C SER A 529 -42.36 10.09 -23.40
N ALA A 530 -42.48 11.01 -22.44
CA ALA A 530 -41.69 11.00 -21.21
C ALA A 530 -42.02 9.80 -20.32
N ARG A 531 -43.31 9.48 -20.12
CA ARG A 531 -43.77 8.26 -19.42
C ARG A 531 -43.22 7.00 -20.10
N SER A 532 -43.21 6.97 -21.44
CA SER A 532 -42.69 5.85 -22.25
C SER A 532 -41.16 5.70 -22.19
N GLN A 533 -40.40 6.78 -22.01
CA GLN A 533 -38.95 6.67 -21.74
C GLN A 533 -38.68 6.27 -20.29
N LYS A 534 -39.48 6.77 -19.33
CA LYS A 534 -39.35 6.38 -17.92
C LYS A 534 -39.49 4.87 -17.75
N ALA A 535 -40.57 4.27 -18.26
CA ALA A 535 -40.79 2.83 -18.15
C ALA A 535 -39.61 1.99 -18.72
N LYS A 536 -38.93 2.47 -19.77
CA LYS A 536 -37.76 1.80 -20.36
C LYS A 536 -36.45 2.04 -19.59
N TYR A 537 -36.37 3.12 -18.82
CA TYR A 537 -35.30 3.37 -17.86
C TYR A 537 -35.49 2.47 -16.63
N ASP A 538 -36.68 2.48 -16.03
CA ASP A 538 -37.07 1.63 -14.90
C ASP A 538 -36.83 0.13 -15.23
N GLU A 539 -37.37 -0.38 -16.35
CA GLU A 539 -37.12 -1.75 -16.87
C GLU A 539 -35.63 -2.10 -17.01
N SER A 540 -34.80 -1.14 -17.45
CA SER A 540 -33.35 -1.36 -17.62
C SER A 540 -32.57 -1.14 -16.32
N SER A 541 -33.18 -0.53 -15.30
CA SER A 541 -32.62 -0.40 -13.95
C SER A 541 -32.80 -1.71 -13.20
N ASP A 542 -33.98 -2.31 -13.30
CA ASP A 542 -34.30 -3.61 -12.71
C ASP A 542 -33.42 -4.74 -13.29
N ASP A 543 -33.20 -4.78 -14.62
CA ASP A 543 -32.25 -5.72 -15.27
C ASP A 543 -30.81 -5.55 -14.74
N VAL A 544 -30.37 -4.32 -14.49
CA VAL A 544 -29.01 -4.06 -13.94
C VAL A 544 -28.93 -4.44 -12.46
N GLN A 545 -29.91 -4.04 -11.64
CA GLN A 545 -29.94 -4.37 -10.21
C GLN A 545 -30.07 -5.88 -9.99
N ARG A 546 -30.90 -6.56 -10.78
CA ARG A 546 -30.95 -8.03 -10.79
C ARG A 546 -29.58 -8.63 -11.07
N ARG A 547 -28.88 -8.18 -12.11
CA ARG A 547 -27.55 -8.71 -12.47
C ARG A 547 -26.50 -8.45 -11.39
N MET A 548 -26.57 -7.32 -10.68
CA MET A 548 -25.72 -7.06 -9.51
C MET A 548 -25.95 -8.10 -8.40
N LEU A 549 -27.21 -8.51 -8.18
CA LEU A 549 -27.57 -9.55 -7.21
C LEU A 549 -27.20 -10.95 -7.70
N ASP A 550 -27.49 -11.31 -8.96
CA ASP A 550 -27.10 -12.60 -9.56
C ASP A 550 -25.57 -12.84 -9.44
N ILE A 551 -24.76 -11.78 -9.60
CA ILE A 551 -23.29 -11.82 -9.43
C ILE A 551 -22.87 -11.96 -7.96
N LYS A 552 -23.66 -11.42 -7.03
CA LYS A 552 -23.40 -11.48 -5.59
C LYS A 552 -23.77 -12.83 -4.99
N GLU A 553 -24.86 -13.45 -5.45
CA GLU A 553 -25.25 -14.80 -5.05
C GLU A 553 -24.27 -15.86 -5.60
N ALA A 554 -23.71 -15.65 -6.80
CA ALA A 554 -22.64 -16.49 -7.38
C ALA A 554 -21.29 -16.43 -6.63
N GLU A 555 -21.17 -15.63 -5.56
CA GLU A 555 -20.02 -15.66 -4.66
C GLU A 555 -19.92 -16.99 -3.92
N VAL A 556 -21.05 -17.61 -3.56
CA VAL A 556 -21.08 -18.94 -2.92
C VAL A 556 -20.36 -19.94 -3.82
N ASP A 557 -20.82 -20.09 -5.08
CA ASP A 557 -20.17 -20.95 -6.09
C ASP A 557 -18.68 -20.65 -6.29
N SER A 558 -18.31 -19.37 -6.26
CA SER A 558 -16.91 -18.96 -6.41
C SER A 558 -16.02 -19.45 -5.26
N ILE A 559 -16.54 -19.53 -4.04
CA ILE A 559 -15.77 -20.01 -2.88
C ILE A 559 -15.71 -21.55 -2.87
N ASN A 560 -16.76 -22.22 -3.36
CA ASN A 560 -16.79 -23.68 -3.54
C ASN A 560 -15.63 -24.19 -4.41
N ASP A 561 -15.42 -23.52 -5.55
CA ASP A 561 -14.36 -23.86 -6.50
C ASP A 561 -12.96 -23.50 -5.96
N LEU A 562 -12.88 -22.50 -5.08
CA LEU A 562 -11.66 -22.13 -4.35
C LEU A 562 -11.30 -23.15 -3.26
N SER A 563 -12.26 -23.62 -2.48
CA SER A 563 -12.08 -24.71 -1.50
C SER A 563 -11.65 -26.00 -2.21
N THR A 564 -12.30 -26.33 -3.32
CA THR A 564 -11.93 -27.47 -4.18
C THR A 564 -10.50 -27.36 -4.74
N PHE A 565 -10.03 -26.15 -5.03
CA PHE A 565 -8.65 -25.90 -5.45
C PHE A 565 -7.65 -26.06 -4.30
N LEU A 566 -7.97 -25.58 -3.09
CA LEU A 566 -7.15 -25.79 -1.89
C LEU A 566 -7.01 -27.29 -1.56
N ASP A 567 -8.10 -28.05 -1.60
CA ASP A 567 -8.09 -29.51 -1.40
C ASP A 567 -7.22 -30.22 -2.46
N ALA A 568 -7.26 -29.75 -3.72
CA ALA A 568 -6.43 -30.29 -4.79
C ALA A 568 -4.94 -29.97 -4.61
N GLU A 569 -4.60 -28.80 -4.07
CA GLU A 569 -3.23 -28.38 -3.76
C GLU A 569 -2.65 -29.18 -2.59
N LEU A 570 -3.40 -29.31 -1.49
CA LEU A 570 -3.03 -30.17 -0.36
C LEU A 570 -2.81 -31.63 -0.80
N ALA A 571 -3.77 -32.19 -1.55
CA ALA A 571 -3.70 -33.57 -2.04
C ALA A 571 -2.57 -33.82 -3.06
N TYR A 572 -2.02 -32.77 -3.68
CA TYR A 572 -0.82 -32.86 -4.50
C TYR A 572 0.45 -32.96 -3.63
N TYR A 573 0.64 -32.01 -2.71
CA TYR A 573 1.83 -31.96 -1.88
C TYR A 573 1.94 -33.16 -0.91
N ASP A 574 0.84 -33.62 -0.33
CA ASP A 574 0.84 -34.81 0.54
C ASP A 574 1.28 -36.08 -0.20
N ARG A 575 0.78 -36.30 -1.43
CA ARG A 575 1.17 -37.47 -2.24
C ARG A 575 2.60 -37.36 -2.77
N ALA A 576 3.06 -36.16 -3.14
CA ALA A 576 4.45 -35.94 -3.51
C ALA A 576 5.39 -36.27 -2.32
N ARG A 577 5.02 -35.82 -1.11
CA ARG A 577 5.72 -36.15 0.14
C ARG A 577 5.68 -37.64 0.46
N GLU A 578 4.55 -38.33 0.27
CA GLU A 578 4.43 -39.78 0.43
C GLU A 578 5.38 -40.54 -0.50
N ILE A 579 5.40 -40.19 -1.79
CA ILE A 579 6.28 -40.79 -2.80
C ILE A 579 7.76 -40.63 -2.42
N LEU A 580 8.18 -39.42 -2.00
CA LEU A 580 9.56 -39.16 -1.57
C LEU A 580 9.93 -39.86 -0.26
N MET A 581 9.01 -39.95 0.70
CA MET A 581 9.23 -40.66 1.96
C MET A 581 9.34 -42.17 1.75
N GLN A 582 8.56 -42.76 0.85
CA GLN A 582 8.68 -44.17 0.49
C GLN A 582 9.98 -44.41 -0.32
N CYS A 583 10.36 -43.52 -1.24
CA CYS A 583 11.66 -43.55 -1.93
C CYS A 583 12.84 -43.51 -0.95
N LYS A 584 12.77 -42.68 0.10
CA LYS A 584 13.79 -42.58 1.15
C LYS A 584 13.84 -43.81 2.05
N LYS A 585 12.71 -44.49 2.24
CA LYS A 585 12.63 -45.75 3.01
C LYS A 585 13.18 -46.95 2.24
N ASP A 586 12.94 -47.00 0.94
CA ASP A 586 13.40 -48.06 0.04
C ASP A 586 14.82 -47.76 -0.52
N TRP A 587 15.58 -46.85 0.10
CA TRP A 587 16.79 -46.27 -0.46
C TRP A 587 17.99 -47.25 -0.44
N PRO A 588 18.51 -47.71 -1.60
CA PRO A 588 19.43 -48.86 -1.68
C PRO A 588 20.70 -48.73 -0.83
N ALA A 589 21.37 -47.57 -0.86
CA ALA A 589 22.62 -47.33 -0.13
C ALA A 589 22.49 -47.44 1.41
N THR A 590 21.27 -47.40 1.96
CA THR A 590 21.03 -47.61 3.39
C THR A 590 21.09 -49.08 3.79
N SER A 591 20.97 -50.00 2.82
CA SER A 591 20.95 -51.46 3.02
C SER A 591 22.35 -52.03 3.28
N ALA A 592 23.35 -51.48 2.60
CA ALA A 592 24.74 -51.97 2.62
C ALA A 592 25.39 -51.84 4.01
N GLY A 593 25.05 -50.78 4.76
CA GLY A 593 25.59 -50.51 6.10
C GLY A 593 25.25 -51.53 7.19
N ALA A 594 24.38 -52.52 6.90
CA ALA A 594 23.97 -53.56 7.84
C ALA A 594 24.51 -54.98 7.50
N GLY A 595 25.40 -55.10 6.50
CA GLY A 595 25.70 -56.38 5.83
C GLY A 595 27.05 -57.06 6.09
N SER A 596 27.99 -56.47 6.85
CA SER A 596 29.38 -56.98 6.97
C SER A 596 29.61 -57.97 8.14
N GLY A 597 28.64 -58.86 8.39
CA GLY A 597 28.74 -59.91 9.42
C GLY A 597 29.07 -61.29 8.84
N LEU A 598 30.22 -61.87 9.21
CA LEU A 598 30.67 -63.19 8.73
C LEU A 598 29.69 -64.32 9.12
N ALA A 599 29.21 -65.07 8.12
CA ALA A 599 28.36 -66.24 8.32
C ALA A 599 29.17 -67.56 8.23
N ILE A 600 29.25 -68.27 9.36
CA ILE A 600 29.57 -69.71 9.40
C ILE A 600 28.34 -70.43 10.03
N PRO A 601 27.84 -71.55 9.46
CA PRO A 601 26.44 -71.90 9.63
C PRO A 601 26.13 -72.89 10.77
N GLY A 602 25.02 -72.65 11.49
CA GLY A 602 24.31 -73.68 12.26
C GLY A 602 23.66 -73.20 13.56
N GLY A 603 22.35 -73.37 13.71
CA GLY A 603 21.65 -73.12 14.99
C GLY A 603 20.14 -72.86 14.85
N ARG A 604 19.30 -73.54 15.64
CA ARG A 604 17.83 -73.42 15.61
C ARG A 604 17.28 -72.43 16.65
N ARG A 605 16.34 -71.57 16.20
CA ARG A 605 15.10 -71.10 16.89
C ARG A 605 15.13 -70.14 18.11
N VAL A 606 14.56 -68.94 17.92
CA VAL A 606 13.39 -68.27 18.60
C VAL A 606 12.93 -68.78 20.00
N PRO A 607 12.30 -67.94 20.88
CA PRO A 607 12.56 -66.53 21.32
C PRO A 607 12.37 -66.26 22.85
N ARG A 608 12.66 -65.03 23.34
CA ARG A 608 12.04 -64.24 24.46
C ARG A 608 13.05 -63.18 25.00
N SER A 609 12.75 -62.23 25.90
CA SER A 609 11.58 -61.35 26.15
C SER A 609 11.85 -60.49 27.40
N ARG A 610 11.33 -59.24 27.43
CA ARG A 610 11.19 -58.32 28.59
C ARG A 610 12.42 -57.59 29.17
N SER A 611 12.10 -56.36 29.55
CA SER A 611 12.78 -55.29 30.28
C SER A 611 13.21 -55.58 31.73
N ASN A 612 14.20 -54.84 32.27
CA ASN A 612 13.90 -53.76 33.23
C ASN A 612 15.06 -52.80 33.57
N THR A 613 14.67 -51.57 33.96
CA THR A 613 15.28 -50.57 34.89
C THR A 613 16.71 -50.71 35.46
N GLY A 614 17.41 -49.57 35.55
CA GLY A 614 17.84 -49.05 36.87
C GLY A 614 19.24 -48.42 37.01
N ALA A 615 19.31 -47.29 37.76
CA ALA A 615 20.50 -46.72 38.44
C ALA A 615 21.66 -46.18 37.53
N SER A 616 22.57 -45.29 37.96
CA SER A 616 22.62 -44.26 39.03
C SER A 616 23.89 -43.39 38.87
N ALA A 617 24.06 -42.40 39.77
CA ALA A 617 25.31 -41.79 40.25
C ALA A 617 25.70 -40.37 39.75
N SER A 618 26.37 -39.65 40.65
CA SER A 618 26.78 -38.25 40.57
C SER A 618 28.17 -38.08 41.19
N PHE A 619 29.01 -37.14 40.71
CA PHE A 619 30.10 -36.59 41.53
C PHE A 619 30.73 -35.28 41.03
N ARG A 620 31.06 -34.43 42.01
CA ARG A 620 31.99 -33.28 42.11
C ARG A 620 32.27 -32.35 40.90
N GLN A 621 32.25 -31.00 41.00
CA GLN A 621 32.59 -30.02 42.07
C GLN A 621 34.07 -29.60 42.12
N ILE A 622 34.30 -28.29 41.95
CA ILE A 622 35.43 -27.49 42.47
C ILE A 622 34.80 -26.16 42.93
N ASP A 623 35.20 -25.66 44.10
CA ASP A 623 34.68 -24.43 44.75
C ASP A 623 35.74 -23.32 44.78
N GLU A 624 35.34 -22.09 45.19
CA GLU A 624 36.00 -21.24 46.22
C GLU A 624 35.27 -19.86 46.35
N ASP A 625 35.38 -19.22 47.52
CA ASP A 625 34.77 -17.94 47.92
C ASP A 625 35.57 -16.69 47.43
N GLY A 626 35.24 -15.40 47.63
CA GLY A 626 34.26 -14.74 48.50
C GLY A 626 34.09 -13.21 48.23
N PRO A 627 34.03 -12.30 49.25
CA PRO A 627 32.77 -11.55 49.49
C PRO A 627 32.77 -9.99 49.36
N VAL A 628 31.55 -9.48 49.10
CA VAL A 628 30.87 -8.22 49.54
C VAL A 628 31.68 -6.98 49.99
N THR A 629 31.42 -5.82 49.36
CA THR A 629 31.28 -4.49 50.04
C THR A 629 30.36 -3.52 49.28
N ASP A 630 29.59 -2.71 50.03
CA ASP A 630 28.71 -1.63 49.57
C ASP A 630 29.39 -0.25 49.75
N PHE A 631 29.19 0.76 48.87
CA PHE A 631 29.65 2.14 49.15
C PHE A 631 28.88 3.27 48.41
N ARG A 632 28.65 4.37 49.14
CA ARG A 632 28.02 5.66 48.76
C ARG A 632 28.54 6.75 49.74
N PRO A 633 28.30 8.08 49.58
CA PRO A 633 27.81 8.85 48.43
C PRO A 633 28.97 9.73 47.88
N PRO A 634 29.04 11.11 47.84
CA PRO A 634 28.13 12.23 48.18
C PRO A 634 27.62 13.01 46.93
N ILE A 635 27.26 14.30 47.10
CA ILE A 635 26.88 15.28 46.06
C ILE A 635 27.71 16.55 46.29
N ARG A 636 28.03 17.33 45.23
CA ARG A 636 28.30 18.78 45.35
C ARG A 636 27.96 19.55 44.08
N ALA A 637 27.42 20.75 44.24
CA ALA A 637 27.13 21.69 43.16
C ALA A 637 27.33 23.14 43.63
N ARG A 638 27.92 24.00 42.78
CA ARG A 638 27.74 25.46 42.82
C ARG A 638 28.26 26.13 41.54
N ALA A 639 27.52 27.13 41.07
CA ALA A 639 27.91 28.14 40.08
C ALA A 639 28.21 29.46 40.85
N PRO A 640 28.22 30.69 40.26
CA PRO A 640 28.22 31.09 38.85
C PRO A 640 29.26 32.19 38.50
N SER A 641 29.28 32.63 37.23
CA SER A 641 29.76 33.96 36.81
C SER A 641 28.96 34.45 35.60
N GLY A 642 29.02 35.75 35.26
CA GLY A 642 28.29 36.33 34.14
C GLY A 642 28.68 37.80 33.89
N THR A 643 27.70 38.59 33.43
CA THR A 643 27.73 40.06 33.13
C THR A 643 28.05 40.51 31.69
N ASN A 644 27.30 41.55 31.30
CA ASN A 644 27.59 42.61 30.32
C ASN A 644 27.65 42.32 28.81
N SER A 645 26.52 42.58 28.15
CA SER A 645 26.47 43.20 26.82
C SER A 645 26.68 44.73 26.90
N PRO A 646 26.99 45.40 25.78
CA PRO A 646 26.61 46.79 25.55
C PRO A 646 25.57 46.93 24.41
N ARG A 647 24.93 48.10 24.34
CA ARG A 647 23.74 48.42 23.53
C ARG A 647 23.99 49.66 22.66
N ARG A 648 23.64 49.61 21.36
CA ARG A 648 23.44 50.78 20.47
C ARG A 648 22.32 50.45 19.49
N GLU A 649 21.19 51.16 19.52
CA GLU A 649 20.89 52.50 18.94
C GLU A 649 20.53 52.42 17.45
N LEU A 650 19.25 52.69 17.15
CA LEU A 650 18.70 52.98 15.82
C LEU A 650 18.96 54.46 15.48
N PRO A 651 19.22 54.80 14.21
CA PRO A 651 18.17 55.31 13.32
C PRO A 651 18.18 54.58 11.95
N GLY A 652 17.29 54.80 10.99
CA GLY A 652 16.16 55.74 10.83
C GLY A 652 15.43 55.48 9.50
N PHE A 653 14.41 56.26 9.16
CA PHE A 653 13.64 56.11 7.91
C PHE A 653 14.46 56.42 6.64
N ASP A 654 14.20 55.69 5.54
CA ASP A 654 13.50 56.27 4.37
C ASP A 654 13.11 55.25 3.28
N LEU A 655 12.12 55.60 2.45
CA LEU A 655 11.60 54.80 1.32
C LEU A 655 11.70 55.58 0.00
N PRO A 656 12.29 54.99 -1.06
CA PRO A 656 12.01 55.41 -2.44
C PRO A 656 11.47 54.29 -3.35
N THR A 657 10.25 54.53 -3.84
CA THR A 657 9.70 54.20 -5.17
C THR A 657 10.42 53.21 -6.11
N ARG A 658 9.66 52.16 -6.47
CA ARG A 658 9.74 51.33 -7.69
C ARG A 658 9.88 52.13 -9.01
N PRO A 659 10.68 51.64 -9.97
CA PRO A 659 10.32 51.66 -11.39
C PRO A 659 9.90 50.27 -11.91
N SER A 660 9.13 50.24 -12.99
CA SER A 660 8.69 49.00 -13.65
C SER A 660 9.31 48.84 -15.04
N ALA A 661 9.72 47.63 -15.39
CA ALA A 661 9.93 47.22 -16.78
C ALA A 661 9.09 45.97 -17.08
N ARG A 662 8.38 45.98 -18.21
CA ARG A 662 7.91 44.77 -18.89
C ARG A 662 8.98 44.37 -19.90
N PHE A 663 9.15 43.07 -20.14
CA PHE A 663 9.50 42.60 -21.48
C PHE A 663 8.76 41.31 -21.80
N GLU A 664 8.65 41.00 -23.08
CA GLU A 664 7.74 39.99 -23.63
C GLU A 664 8.46 38.67 -23.92
N GLY A 665 7.73 37.56 -23.90
CA GLY A 665 8.24 36.21 -24.20
C GLY A 665 7.44 35.53 -25.32
N PRO A 666 8.09 34.83 -26.27
CA PRO A 666 7.39 34.18 -27.39
C PRO A 666 6.98 32.73 -27.11
N SER A 667 5.66 32.51 -27.16
CA SER A 667 4.97 31.34 -27.79
C SER A 667 5.68 29.99 -27.95
N SER A 668 5.28 29.03 -27.10
CA SER A 668 4.72 27.70 -27.46
C SER A 668 5.11 26.97 -28.77
N LEU A 669 5.49 25.69 -28.64
CA LEU A 669 5.31 24.65 -29.66
C LEU A 669 4.69 23.37 -29.04
N ASN A 670 3.95 22.60 -29.83
CA ASN A 670 3.20 21.39 -29.41
C ASN A 670 3.87 20.09 -29.89
N SER A 671 3.90 19.03 -29.05
CA SER A 671 3.50 17.67 -29.47
C SER A 671 3.39 16.62 -28.33
N ARG A 672 2.15 16.18 -28.08
CA ARG A 672 1.64 14.78 -27.95
C ARG A 672 2.28 13.71 -27.03
N ASP A 673 1.41 13.21 -26.16
CA ASP A 673 0.96 11.79 -26.00
C ASP A 673 1.94 10.67 -25.53
N ALA A 674 1.81 10.27 -24.25
CA ALA A 674 2.08 8.90 -23.72
C ALA A 674 1.29 8.63 -22.40
N SER A 675 1.27 7.38 -21.91
CA SER A 675 0.40 6.84 -20.81
C SER A 675 0.92 5.45 -20.34
N PRO A 676 0.38 4.73 -19.30
CA PRO A 676 -0.31 5.10 -18.02
C PRO A 676 0.02 4.15 -16.79
N VAL A 677 -0.65 4.35 -15.62
CA VAL A 677 -1.26 3.35 -14.65
C VAL A 677 -0.47 2.12 -14.10
N ALA A 678 -0.62 1.60 -12.84
CA ALA A 678 -1.08 2.06 -11.50
C ALA A 678 -0.88 0.95 -10.41
N MET A 679 -1.25 1.21 -9.12
CA MET A 679 -1.31 0.27 -7.96
C MET A 679 -2.75 -0.29 -7.73
N PRO A 680 -3.22 -0.88 -6.59
CA PRO A 680 -2.62 -1.47 -5.36
C PRO A 680 -3.17 -2.91 -5.07
N ARG A 681 -3.40 -3.36 -3.80
CA ARG A 681 -4.69 -3.97 -3.28
C ARG A 681 -4.69 -4.70 -1.90
N LEU A 682 -5.92 -5.03 -1.46
CA LEU A 682 -6.36 -5.76 -0.25
C LEU A 682 -6.94 -7.19 -0.56
N SER A 683 -7.50 -7.91 0.44
CA SER A 683 -8.29 -9.19 0.37
C SER A 683 -9.18 -9.35 1.65
N ARG A 684 -10.05 -10.35 1.93
CA ARG A 684 -10.59 -11.58 1.26
C ARG A 684 -12.04 -11.90 1.78
N VAL A 685 -12.48 -13.19 1.79
CA VAL A 685 -13.83 -13.76 2.12
C VAL A 685 -13.66 -15.17 2.80
N PRO A 686 -14.70 -15.93 3.28
CA PRO A 686 -15.29 -17.16 2.61
C PRO A 686 -16.81 -17.38 2.96
N THR A 687 -17.61 -18.47 2.75
CA THR A 687 -17.53 -19.95 2.40
C THR A 687 -18.63 -20.39 1.36
N ASP A 688 -19.32 -21.55 1.42
CA ASP A 688 -19.17 -22.82 0.62
C ASP A 688 -20.59 -23.44 0.32
N SER A 689 -20.93 -24.54 -0.42
CA SER A 689 -20.34 -25.61 -1.30
C SER A 689 -21.50 -26.26 -2.14
N SER A 690 -21.45 -26.95 -3.32
CA SER A 690 -20.48 -27.25 -4.42
C SER A 690 -21.18 -28.11 -5.57
N LEU A 691 -20.47 -28.48 -6.69
CA LEU A 691 -20.63 -29.68 -7.61
C LEU A 691 -21.16 -29.64 -9.11
N SER A 692 -20.26 -30.04 -10.04
CA SER A 692 -20.35 -31.14 -11.08
C SER A 692 -21.03 -31.05 -12.49
N LEU A 693 -20.25 -31.19 -13.59
CA LEU A 693 -20.07 -32.43 -14.46
C LEU A 693 -19.96 -32.27 -16.03
N ARG A 694 -18.90 -32.88 -16.62
CA ARG A 694 -18.72 -33.52 -17.97
C ARG A 694 -18.46 -32.74 -19.31
N GLN A 695 -17.19 -32.83 -19.74
CA GLN A 695 -16.69 -33.37 -21.04
C GLN A 695 -17.05 -32.70 -22.41
N GLY A 696 -16.14 -31.84 -22.90
CA GLY A 696 -15.08 -32.27 -23.85
C GLY A 696 -15.26 -32.11 -25.38
N LEU A 697 -14.29 -31.44 -26.04
CA LEU A 697 -13.76 -31.75 -27.39
C LEU A 697 -12.50 -30.89 -27.74
N ARG A 698 -11.61 -31.44 -28.57
CA ARG A 698 -10.40 -30.85 -29.23
C ARG A 698 -10.23 -31.54 -30.60
N PRO A 699 -9.35 -31.14 -31.55
CA PRO A 699 -8.24 -30.16 -31.49
C PRO A 699 -8.33 -29.03 -32.55
N SER A 700 -7.38 -28.09 -32.66
CA SER A 700 -6.17 -28.21 -33.52
C SER A 700 -5.14 -27.10 -33.23
N LYS A 701 -3.90 -27.25 -33.73
CA LYS A 701 -2.75 -26.37 -33.45
C LYS A 701 -2.56 -25.25 -34.49
N ARG A 702 -1.94 -24.13 -34.05
CA ARG A 702 -0.78 -23.55 -34.74
C ARG A 702 0.21 -22.97 -33.72
N ASN A 703 1.50 -23.20 -33.94
CA ASN A 703 2.59 -22.59 -33.16
C ASN A 703 2.96 -21.23 -33.78
N ASP A 704 3.56 -20.36 -32.96
CA ASP A 704 4.88 -19.78 -33.24
C ASP A 704 5.61 -19.47 -31.92
N SER A 705 6.94 -19.48 -31.95
CA SER A 705 7.88 -19.20 -30.83
C SER A 705 8.56 -17.83 -31.08
N ALA A 706 9.32 -17.17 -30.19
CA ALA A 706 9.72 -17.33 -28.78
C ALA A 706 9.63 -15.92 -28.12
N ASN A 707 10.07 -15.55 -26.91
CA ASN A 707 11.18 -15.92 -26.02
C ASN A 707 10.76 -15.51 -24.57
N SER A 708 10.93 -16.29 -23.51
CA SER A 708 12.13 -16.47 -22.67
C SER A 708 12.38 -15.37 -21.62
N ASP A 709 11.87 -15.59 -20.41
CA ASP A 709 12.55 -15.31 -19.12
C ASP A 709 12.12 -16.44 -18.15
N VAL A 710 12.92 -17.05 -17.25
CA VAL A 710 14.26 -16.82 -16.65
C VAL A 710 14.19 -16.15 -15.26
N PHE A 711 14.59 -16.94 -14.25
CA PHE A 711 14.62 -16.70 -12.80
C PHE A 711 13.30 -16.31 -12.11
N GLY A 712 12.69 -17.32 -11.47
CA GLY A 712 11.96 -17.15 -10.21
C GLY A 712 12.84 -17.59 -9.04
N ASP A 713 12.19 -17.94 -7.92
CA ASP A 713 12.74 -18.41 -6.63
C ASP A 713 13.26 -17.30 -5.69
N GLN A 714 13.08 -17.36 -4.36
CA GLN A 714 12.10 -18.08 -3.53
C GLN A 714 12.12 -17.46 -2.12
N ASP A 715 10.96 -17.11 -1.54
CA ASP A 715 10.87 -16.68 -0.14
C ASP A 715 10.60 -17.88 0.78
N ASP A 716 11.23 -17.90 1.95
CA ASP A 716 11.11 -18.95 2.96
C ASP A 716 11.10 -18.35 4.38
N TYR A 717 10.87 -19.21 5.39
CA TYR A 717 10.61 -18.91 6.81
C TYR A 717 9.15 -18.52 7.12
N ALA A 718 8.30 -19.44 7.60
CA ALA A 718 8.34 -20.13 8.90
C ALA A 718 7.95 -19.22 10.08
N MET A 719 6.73 -19.43 10.57
CA MET A 719 6.25 -18.90 11.85
C MET A 719 6.82 -19.73 13.00
N ASP A 720 7.29 -19.05 14.05
CA ASP A 720 7.38 -19.61 15.39
C ASP A 720 6.40 -18.86 16.31
N ASN A 721 5.81 -19.57 17.27
CA ASN A 721 4.59 -19.14 17.94
C ASN A 721 4.44 -19.80 19.32
N ASP A 722 4.70 -19.05 20.39
CA ASP A 722 4.24 -19.47 21.71
C ASP A 722 3.72 -18.34 22.60
N ARG A 723 2.77 -18.77 23.42
CA ARG A 723 1.79 -18.04 24.22
C ARG A 723 2.40 -17.17 25.31
N TYR A 724 1.68 -16.10 25.66
CA TYR A 724 1.34 -15.83 27.07
C TYR A 724 -0.10 -15.29 27.17
N ALA A 725 -0.70 -15.38 28.36
CA ALA A 725 -2.14 -15.17 28.58
C ALA A 725 -2.41 -14.11 29.67
N ASP A 726 -3.67 -13.65 29.70
CA ASP A 726 -4.34 -12.83 30.72
C ASP A 726 -3.62 -11.57 31.24
N GLU A 727 -4.21 -10.41 30.95
CA GLU A 727 -4.61 -9.52 32.05
C GLU A 727 -5.90 -8.75 31.71
N ARG A 728 -6.89 -8.81 32.63
CA ARG A 728 -8.16 -8.07 32.53
C ARG A 728 -8.09 -6.78 33.33
N SER A 729 -8.87 -5.78 32.92
CA SER A 729 -9.30 -4.69 33.79
C SER A 729 -10.77 -4.38 33.55
N ALA A 730 -11.50 -4.02 34.61
CA ALA A 730 -12.96 -4.10 34.66
C ALA A 730 -13.66 -2.75 34.68
N SER A 731 -14.90 -2.73 34.16
CA SER A 731 -15.84 -1.62 34.29
C SER A 731 -17.00 -2.00 35.23
N PRO A 732 -17.38 -1.18 36.22
CA PRO A 732 -18.71 -1.25 36.84
C PRO A 732 -19.76 -0.77 35.81
N ALA A 733 -20.83 -1.52 35.50
CA ALA A 733 -21.99 -1.85 36.34
C ALA A 733 -22.92 -0.64 36.60
N SER A 734 -24.25 -0.74 36.50
CA SER A 734 -25.18 -1.80 36.04
C SER A 734 -26.62 -1.27 36.08
N TYR A 735 -27.59 -1.85 35.35
CA TYR A 735 -28.95 -2.13 35.88
C TYR A 735 -29.80 -3.04 34.96
N ASN A 736 -30.73 -3.76 35.59
CA ASN A 736 -31.40 -5.00 35.18
C ASN A 736 -32.45 -4.92 34.04
N ALA A 737 -32.70 -6.09 33.41
CA ALA A 737 -33.84 -6.41 32.53
C ALA A 737 -35.01 -7.04 33.36
N PRO A 738 -35.94 -7.94 32.90
CA PRO A 738 -36.16 -8.65 31.62
C PRO A 738 -37.67 -8.67 31.18
N PRO A 739 -38.25 -9.74 30.56
CA PRO A 739 -38.13 -10.16 29.14
C PRO A 739 -39.50 -10.33 28.42
N SER A 740 -39.53 -10.77 27.14
CA SER A 740 -40.00 -12.13 26.78
C SER A 740 -40.38 -12.38 25.30
N PHE A 741 -40.33 -13.67 24.94
CA PHE A 741 -40.93 -14.38 23.79
C PHE A 741 -40.32 -14.29 22.37
N SER A 742 -40.59 -15.38 21.64
CA SER A 742 -39.95 -15.80 20.39
C SER A 742 -40.90 -16.69 19.58
N ARG A 743 -40.80 -16.61 18.24
CA ARG A 743 -41.15 -17.57 17.15
C ARG A 743 -40.86 -16.86 15.82
N SER A 744 -40.26 -17.45 14.78
CA SER A 744 -40.49 -18.73 14.09
C SER A 744 -41.70 -18.73 13.15
N ALA A 745 -41.46 -18.36 11.88
CA ALA A 745 -41.94 -19.02 10.65
C ALA A 745 -43.49 -19.10 10.40
N SER A 746 -44.04 -19.48 9.24
CA SER A 746 -43.49 -20.04 7.98
C SER A 746 -44.53 -19.97 6.82
N TRP A 747 -44.07 -20.01 5.56
CA TRP A 747 -44.74 -20.65 4.39
C TRP A 747 -46.04 -19.99 3.83
N SER A 748 -46.60 -20.30 2.62
CA SER A 748 -46.37 -21.35 1.59
C SER A 748 -46.93 -20.98 0.18
N GLN A 749 -46.28 -21.42 -0.92
CA GLN A 749 -46.87 -22.05 -2.16
C GLN A 749 -47.87 -21.22 -3.06
N GLN A 750 -48.27 -21.54 -4.32
CA GLN A 750 -47.89 -22.41 -5.46
C GLN A 750 -48.73 -21.99 -6.73
N SER A 751 -48.68 -22.52 -7.98
CA SER A 751 -47.73 -23.35 -8.79
C SER A 751 -48.20 -23.41 -10.27
N GLN A 752 -47.26 -23.51 -11.22
CA GLN A 752 -47.43 -24.09 -12.60
C GLN A 752 -48.42 -23.34 -13.54
N ASP A 753 -48.50 -23.58 -14.86
CA ASP A 753 -48.06 -24.71 -15.71
C ASP A 753 -47.56 -24.29 -17.12
N GLY A 754 -47.09 -25.24 -17.95
CA GLY A 754 -46.43 -25.04 -19.27
C GLY A 754 -47.35 -24.92 -20.51
N GLY A 755 -46.90 -25.22 -21.74
CA GLY A 755 -45.55 -25.62 -22.20
C GLY A 755 -45.44 -25.97 -23.70
N ALA A 756 -44.20 -26.08 -24.20
CA ALA A 756 -43.72 -26.73 -25.43
C ALA A 756 -44.29 -26.40 -26.85
N ARG A 757 -43.39 -26.01 -27.80
CA ARG A 757 -42.92 -26.84 -28.95
C ARG A 757 -41.87 -26.10 -29.82
N LYS A 758 -41.07 -26.86 -30.61
CA LYS A 758 -39.99 -26.38 -31.51
C LYS A 758 -40.43 -26.39 -32.99
N LEU A 759 -39.78 -25.58 -33.86
CA LEU A 759 -39.26 -25.95 -35.20
C LEU A 759 -38.53 -24.76 -35.90
N ALA A 760 -37.79 -25.04 -37.00
CA ALA A 760 -36.97 -24.12 -37.83
C ALA A 760 -36.66 -24.83 -39.20
N PRO A 761 -35.83 -24.32 -40.15
CA PRO A 761 -35.25 -22.98 -40.46
C PRO A 761 -35.78 -22.45 -41.84
N PRO A 762 -35.18 -21.48 -42.61
CA PRO A 762 -33.84 -21.55 -43.29
C PRO A 762 -33.07 -20.18 -43.39
N PRO A 763 -31.89 -20.08 -44.09
CA PRO A 763 -31.01 -18.89 -44.06
C PRO A 763 -30.89 -18.15 -45.45
N PRO A 764 -29.81 -17.42 -45.88
CA PRO A 764 -29.93 -16.04 -46.40
C PRO A 764 -29.42 -15.80 -47.85
N PRO A 765 -29.50 -14.56 -48.38
CA PRO A 765 -28.27 -13.87 -48.83
C PRO A 765 -28.25 -12.33 -48.58
N SER A 766 -27.32 -11.60 -49.21
CA SER A 766 -26.92 -10.22 -48.82
C SER A 766 -26.88 -9.19 -49.98
N ARG A 767 -26.75 -7.88 -49.64
CA ARG A 767 -25.78 -6.88 -50.20
C ARG A 767 -26.32 -5.48 -50.62
N ALA A 768 -26.12 -4.51 -49.72
CA ALA A 768 -25.64 -3.11 -49.94
C ALA A 768 -26.20 -2.13 -51.04
N LYS A 769 -26.65 -0.95 -50.55
CA LYS A 769 -26.48 0.46 -51.06
C LYS A 769 -27.40 1.07 -52.16
N LYS A 770 -28.26 2.03 -51.71
CA LYS A 770 -28.70 3.34 -52.34
C LYS A 770 -29.55 3.28 -53.65
N PRO A 771 -30.18 4.40 -54.11
CA PRO A 771 -30.60 5.68 -53.49
C PRO A 771 -32.14 6.00 -53.63
N PRO A 772 -32.68 7.14 -53.14
CA PRO A 772 -34.13 7.45 -53.12
C PRO A 772 -34.62 8.55 -54.11
N PRO A 773 -35.94 8.58 -54.43
CA PRO A 773 -36.77 9.81 -54.44
C PRO A 773 -38.25 9.54 -54.00
N PRO A 774 -39.25 10.43 -54.21
CA PRO A 774 -39.49 11.80 -53.70
C PRO A 774 -40.80 11.89 -52.82
N PRO A 775 -41.30 13.07 -52.35
CA PRO A 775 -42.33 13.14 -51.27
C PRO A 775 -43.81 13.15 -51.73
N PRO A 776 -44.79 12.97 -50.81
CA PRO A 776 -46.21 12.69 -51.13
C PRO A 776 -47.19 13.87 -51.00
N MET A 777 -48.27 13.85 -51.81
CA MET A 777 -49.58 14.56 -51.72
C MET A 777 -50.50 13.87 -52.75
N LYS A 778 -51.85 13.83 -52.69
CA LYS A 778 -52.93 14.37 -51.83
C LYS A 778 -54.13 13.38 -51.88
N ARG A 779 -55.15 13.50 -51.03
CA ARG A 779 -56.39 12.69 -51.10
C ARG A 779 -57.65 13.53 -50.87
N SER A 780 -58.66 13.36 -51.73
CA SER A 780 -59.94 14.10 -51.74
C SER A 780 -60.86 13.48 -52.82
N ALA A 781 -62.19 13.35 -52.67
CA ALA A 781 -63.12 13.61 -51.56
C ALA A 781 -64.46 12.84 -51.78
N LEU A 782 -65.49 13.12 -50.95
CA LEU A 782 -66.91 12.65 -51.03
C LEU A 782 -67.14 11.17 -50.62
N SER A 783 -68.25 10.72 -50.00
CA SER A 783 -69.37 11.37 -49.26
C SER A 783 -70.29 10.27 -48.64
N SER A 784 -71.28 10.51 -47.76
CA SER A 784 -71.40 11.37 -46.55
C SER A 784 -72.83 11.25 -45.96
N SER A 785 -73.04 10.75 -44.73
CA SER A 785 -74.39 10.66 -44.10
C SER A 785 -74.42 10.56 -42.56
N ASP A 786 -74.30 11.70 -41.89
CA ASP A 786 -75.34 12.32 -41.04
C ASP A 786 -76.10 11.60 -39.87
N VAL A 787 -75.68 11.98 -38.64
CA VAL A 787 -76.46 12.41 -37.43
C VAL A 787 -77.23 11.37 -36.53
N PRO A 788 -77.71 11.69 -35.28
CA PRO A 788 -77.01 11.22 -34.06
C PRO A 788 -77.93 10.72 -32.88
N ARG A 789 -77.44 10.88 -31.63
CA ARG A 789 -78.03 10.70 -30.28
C ARG A 789 -77.86 9.30 -29.65
N GLN A 790 -77.06 9.17 -28.59
CA GLN A 790 -77.26 9.57 -27.18
C GLN A 790 -78.11 8.54 -26.39
N TYR A 791 -77.44 7.77 -25.55
CA TYR A 791 -77.48 7.97 -24.09
C TYR A 791 -76.07 7.79 -23.51
#